data_AF-A0A5S9PN40-F1
#
_entry.id   AF-A0A5S9PN40-F1
#
_cell.length_a   1.000
_cell.length_b   1.000
_cell.length_c   1.000
_cell.angle_alpha   90.00
_cell.angle_beta   90.00
_cell.angle_gamma   90.00
#
_symmetry.space_group_name_H-M   'P 1'
#
loop_
_entity.id
_entity.type
_entity.pdbx_description
1 polymer ?
#
loop_
_entity_poly.entity_id
_entity_poly.type
_entity_poly.pdbx_seq_one_letter_code
_entity_poly.pdbx_strand_id
1 'polypeptide(L)'
;MQSTVFKKAKLATAVAMATGAIFLAGCEENKTTTEDSDRFEVIQQKVLNTSVFGIVQDTNGNPVRNARISIGGINTRTDESGAYRLKDVPVTGFGQNIVNGEVIAGATGTPLTISISSATGYLPATVQVTPVAGSTLVQTATAEGGSESGNDKDSLVAIIIQNGVAVSAGLTVVPKIDAAVEGVLRDRTTGLEIPNAIVALEFLGVNGVEQQQQQNDNDGDNDGTGYGSLTFQAVTNDQGLFEFPALPADSDFEIIVQSWNTEDLGFQGDGMLGKTSISDADIATTPEVAKQHIGDVMVDPIYSNDLVSPFTTKVDGVVSATASRGMLNDDLDGTQGIVVHFNEPMAKIIDDNSVYIVDKMNDALVDIQSITLSEDATYLTVTTAAPIGMGIDFDIYLNKVDFEDGSENTLAHQSQPEEFLGKPTPAYTYDESLASIESYTIKLKTYEPPLTQSGAVTNLTQIAEDPAGTQFTLLRGLNKNFASVDYTSDDVEQLNSNEDGNTGERLRALAAATLNEAPIAGQDAPDDVLTDSARIHFDVAEAEIYTITIRSQRGADRIVNIDLVDNDAGDLADNGTDEAAFKVDADFGNTTVAMILREVEENDVVTITSINGLGMSVATASLTLVDTVAPTTVLQNSYGYKSENTNGVAGLAYGQGGELSDIIADSNLGTPLLNLTPRLLVPQDPTTGIALPVGDIWNSLTNGIKQEENNAGLMVDWVNTTSNIPSDIVVYDETAFTNWNAGARRIGIAFSEDVTLSGNPALPVGADFNAFMAQNNVVQNDQSNRISVTDLISFQTSDVLAAANNHDGDVIDFTGVIADATANASTADDNARVVIKDRMPAMATKATYTGEAIIVEFNEPVSLREGADFTLRGISSSITVDISEATATANQNTTTVTIPFTDENWYSALSVNQLFNRQVSTDDDATELSVLVYDDVADAPLAAQRLSAQDVTWTTWDGGDNEVKTPAIVIESALPELQVNIATAGFENARELGFTVTYTSNHRINLNQLLPGLADQAKTRKLTAAQVAQAFRLTGTAQISGSETPANNSGAPSGAVLSSDGKTLMVRINTNGVGLANSDSFSTVRNFGSAYDNSAFIGANDLSQQIP
;
A
#
# COMPACT_ATOMS: atom_id res chain seq x y z
N MET A 1 -68.83 -57.84 67.27
CA MET A 1 -68.35 -59.14 67.79
C MET A 1 -67.07 -58.93 68.59
N GLN A 2 -67.26 -58.30 69.74
CA GLN A 2 -66.47 -57.23 70.31
C GLN A 2 -66.97 -57.09 71.76
N SER A 3 -66.23 -56.71 72.78
CA SER A 3 -64.79 -56.63 73.07
C SER A 3 -64.80 -56.27 74.56
N THR A 4 -64.61 -57.24 75.48
CA THR A 4 -65.10 -57.05 76.86
C THR A 4 -64.06 -57.27 77.97
N VAL A 5 -63.77 -56.15 78.64
CA VAL A 5 -63.99 -55.89 80.09
C VAL A 5 -62.82 -56.01 81.08
N PHE A 6 -62.57 -54.85 81.69
CA PHE A 6 -61.76 -54.50 82.88
C PHE A 6 -62.40 -54.91 84.23
N LYS A 7 -61.56 -55.21 85.25
CA LYS A 7 -61.76 -54.97 86.70
C LYS A 7 -60.38 -54.72 87.36
N LYS A 8 -60.09 -53.57 88.02
CA LYS A 8 -60.41 -53.20 89.43
C LYS A 8 -60.11 -54.30 90.46
N ALA A 9 -59.11 -54.11 91.33
CA ALA A 9 -59.17 -54.40 92.77
C ALA A 9 -57.84 -54.10 93.52
N LYS A 10 -57.69 -52.87 93.99
CA LYS A 10 -56.92 -52.35 95.16
C LYS A 10 -56.77 -50.83 94.94
N LEU A 11 -57.83 -50.09 94.65
CA LEU A 11 -59.01 -49.88 95.50
C LEU A 11 -58.60 -49.33 96.87
N ALA A 12 -58.64 -48.01 96.93
CA ALA A 12 -59.58 -47.32 97.81
C ALA A 12 -59.49 -47.65 99.30
N THR A 13 -58.44 -47.13 99.92
CA THR A 13 -58.58 -46.69 101.32
C THR A 13 -58.33 -45.19 101.49
N ALA A 14 -57.47 -44.54 100.70
CA ALA A 14 -57.16 -43.13 100.94
C ALA A 14 -58.21 -42.14 100.39
N VAL A 15 -58.84 -42.41 99.24
CA VAL A 15 -59.83 -41.48 98.65
C VAL A 15 -61.26 -41.72 99.16
N ALA A 16 -61.49 -42.77 99.95
CA ALA A 16 -62.84 -43.16 100.39
C ALA A 16 -63.32 -42.51 101.71
N MET A 17 -62.59 -41.57 102.33
CA MET A 17 -62.93 -41.10 103.70
C MET A 17 -62.84 -39.58 103.98
N ALA A 18 -62.72 -38.69 102.98
CA ALA A 18 -62.81 -37.24 103.25
C ALA A 18 -63.53 -36.40 102.17
N THR A 19 -64.44 -37.02 101.41
CA THR A 19 -65.59 -36.33 100.77
C THR A 19 -66.86 -36.40 101.64
N GLY A 20 -66.67 -36.55 102.97
CA GLY A 20 -67.76 -36.55 103.94
C GLY A 20 -67.93 -35.17 104.60
N ALA A 21 -69.07 -34.53 104.33
CA ALA A 21 -69.55 -33.26 104.90
C ALA A 21 -68.76 -32.03 104.40
N ILE A 22 -69.35 -31.11 103.63
CA ILE A 22 -70.48 -30.20 103.93
C ILE A 22 -71.12 -29.89 102.54
N PHE A 23 -72.36 -30.19 102.14
CA PHE A 23 -73.72 -30.03 102.70
C PHE A 23 -74.13 -28.59 103.04
N LEU A 24 -74.74 -27.88 102.09
CA LEU A 24 -75.80 -26.83 102.20
C LEU A 24 -75.96 -26.19 100.80
N ALA A 25 -77.05 -26.45 100.05
CA ALA A 25 -78.35 -25.75 100.04
C ALA A 25 -78.24 -24.28 99.59
N GLY A 26 -79.05 -23.68 98.73
CA GLY A 26 -80.35 -24.01 98.11
C GLY A 26 -80.89 -22.71 97.47
N CYS A 27 -81.87 -22.87 96.57
CA CYS A 27 -82.56 -21.92 95.68
C CYS A 27 -82.75 -20.42 96.07
N GLU A 28 -82.73 -19.62 94.99
CA GLU A 28 -83.54 -18.43 94.62
C GLU A 28 -83.85 -17.33 95.64
N GLU A 29 -83.43 -16.09 95.34
CA GLU A 29 -84.38 -15.00 95.06
C GLU A 29 -83.66 -13.76 94.48
N ASN A 30 -84.45 -12.98 93.74
CA ASN A 30 -84.16 -11.65 93.22
C ASN A 30 -83.61 -10.71 94.32
N LYS A 31 -82.27 -10.61 94.44
CA LYS A 31 -81.51 -9.54 95.12
C LYS A 31 -80.01 -9.77 94.84
N THR A 32 -79.36 -8.75 94.31
CA THR A 32 -78.01 -8.72 93.72
C THR A 32 -76.88 -8.88 94.74
N THR A 33 -75.91 -9.79 94.51
CA THR A 33 -74.43 -9.57 94.43
C THR A 33 -73.59 -10.86 94.63
N THR A 34 -72.71 -11.14 93.66
CA THR A 34 -71.31 -11.65 93.73
C THR A 34 -71.01 -13.09 94.20
N GLU A 35 -69.88 -13.66 93.72
CA GLU A 35 -69.22 -14.96 94.05
C GLU A 35 -69.59 -16.15 93.15
N ASP A 36 -68.67 -16.99 92.64
CA ASP A 36 -67.23 -17.13 92.84
C ASP A 36 -66.59 -17.74 91.57
N SER A 37 -65.39 -17.30 91.22
CA SER A 37 -64.61 -17.74 90.05
C SER A 37 -63.75 -18.98 90.37
N ASP A 38 -63.89 -19.52 91.58
CA ASP A 38 -62.92 -20.40 92.22
C ASP A 38 -63.30 -21.90 92.14
N ARG A 39 -63.43 -22.43 90.92
CA ARG A 39 -63.37 -23.90 90.70
C ARG A 39 -62.08 -24.40 90.05
N PHE A 40 -61.03 -23.56 90.04
CA PHE A 40 -59.65 -24.01 89.97
C PHE A 40 -59.01 -23.80 91.34
N GLU A 41 -58.83 -24.86 92.12
CA GLU A 41 -57.92 -24.77 93.27
C GLU A 41 -56.48 -24.75 92.73
N VAL A 42 -56.06 -23.58 92.24
CA VAL A 42 -54.64 -23.29 92.10
C VAL A 42 -54.13 -23.08 93.52
N ILE A 43 -53.60 -24.13 94.13
CA ILE A 43 -52.85 -23.99 95.39
C ILE A 43 -51.75 -22.97 95.10
N GLN A 44 -51.85 -21.78 95.70
CA GLN A 44 -50.84 -20.73 95.56
C GLN A 44 -49.45 -21.33 95.78
N GLN A 45 -48.60 -21.19 94.77
CA GLN A 45 -47.24 -21.69 94.78
C GLN A 45 -46.47 -20.94 95.88
N LYS A 46 -46.25 -21.63 97.01
CA LYS A 46 -45.34 -21.16 98.06
C LYS A 46 -43.97 -20.92 97.44
N VAL A 47 -43.30 -19.83 97.82
CA VAL A 47 -41.93 -19.51 97.36
C VAL A 47 -41.07 -20.77 97.53
N LEU A 48 -40.48 -21.20 96.43
CA LEU A 48 -39.67 -22.41 96.38
C LEU A 48 -38.30 -22.06 96.95
N ASN A 49 -37.85 -22.85 97.92
CA ASN A 49 -36.60 -22.59 98.63
C ASN A 49 -35.66 -23.78 98.53
N THR A 50 -34.34 -23.53 98.47
CA THR A 50 -33.29 -24.55 98.59
C THR A 50 -32.16 -24.16 99.57
N SER A 51 -31.20 -25.05 99.82
CA SER A 51 -29.96 -24.76 100.53
C SER A 51 -28.77 -24.74 99.57
N VAL A 52 -27.88 -23.75 99.72
CA VAL A 52 -26.61 -23.66 98.98
C VAL A 52 -25.42 -23.82 99.93
N PHE A 53 -24.41 -24.59 99.53
CA PHE A 53 -23.21 -24.90 100.32
C PHE A 53 -21.94 -24.53 99.55
N GLY A 54 -20.87 -24.13 100.24
CA GLY A 54 -19.57 -23.91 99.61
C GLY A 54 -18.44 -23.85 100.63
N ILE A 55 -17.21 -23.76 100.16
CA ILE A 55 -16.00 -23.62 100.99
C ILE A 55 -15.20 -22.41 100.49
N VAL A 56 -14.62 -21.64 101.40
CA VAL A 56 -13.72 -20.53 101.10
C VAL A 56 -12.33 -20.83 101.69
N GLN A 57 -11.29 -20.75 100.87
CA GLN A 57 -9.89 -20.94 101.26
C GLN A 57 -8.98 -19.87 100.64
N ASP A 58 -7.75 -19.77 101.09
CA ASP A 58 -6.72 -18.92 100.49
C ASP A 58 -5.95 -19.62 99.36
N THR A 59 -5.08 -18.88 98.66
CA THR A 59 -4.27 -19.39 97.53
C THR A 59 -3.29 -20.50 97.96
N ASN A 60 -2.92 -20.56 99.24
CA ASN A 60 -2.11 -21.62 99.82
C ASN A 60 -2.93 -22.82 100.36
N GLY A 61 -4.26 -22.80 100.19
CA GLY A 61 -5.17 -23.88 100.59
C GLY A 61 -5.61 -23.85 102.06
N ASN A 62 -5.35 -22.76 102.80
CA ASN A 62 -5.80 -22.63 104.18
C ASN A 62 -7.28 -22.20 104.23
N PRO A 63 -8.14 -22.79 105.08
CA PRO A 63 -9.53 -22.38 105.18
C PRO A 63 -9.71 -20.95 105.72
N VAL A 64 -10.54 -20.15 105.05
CA VAL A 64 -10.85 -18.78 105.46
C VAL A 64 -12.04 -18.80 106.42
N ARG A 65 -11.76 -18.73 107.72
CA ARG A 65 -12.77 -18.68 108.78
C ARG A 65 -13.45 -17.32 108.87
N ASN A 66 -14.74 -17.31 109.19
CA ASN A 66 -15.51 -16.10 109.49
C ASN A 66 -15.71 -15.13 108.31
N ALA A 67 -15.48 -15.56 107.07
CA ALA A 67 -15.88 -14.80 105.88
C ALA A 67 -17.42 -14.69 105.85
N ARG A 68 -17.95 -13.52 105.54
CA ARG A 68 -19.39 -13.29 105.45
C ARG A 68 -19.86 -13.64 104.04
N ILE A 69 -20.76 -14.60 103.98
CA ILE A 69 -21.34 -15.10 102.73
C ILE A 69 -22.77 -14.59 102.63
N SER A 70 -23.15 -14.00 101.49
CA SER A 70 -24.51 -13.46 101.32
C SER A 70 -25.08 -13.61 99.92
N ILE A 71 -26.39 -13.83 99.85
CA ILE A 71 -27.19 -13.95 98.62
C ILE A 71 -28.58 -13.36 98.88
N GLY A 72 -29.03 -12.37 98.10
CA GLY A 72 -30.41 -11.84 98.15
C GLY A 72 -30.95 -11.50 99.54
N GLY A 73 -30.12 -10.98 100.46
CA GLY A 73 -30.47 -10.66 101.85
C GLY A 73 -30.24 -11.78 102.87
N ILE A 74 -30.08 -13.03 102.44
CA ILE A 74 -29.69 -14.17 103.27
C ILE A 74 -28.18 -14.11 103.48
N ASN A 75 -27.71 -14.33 104.71
CA ASN A 75 -26.29 -14.36 104.99
C ASN A 75 -25.92 -15.40 106.06
N THR A 76 -24.68 -15.86 105.98
CA THR A 76 -24.05 -16.76 106.95
C THR A 76 -22.55 -16.42 107.05
N ARG A 77 -21.82 -17.14 107.89
CA ARG A 77 -20.36 -17.04 108.01
C ARG A 77 -19.72 -18.40 107.83
N THR A 78 -18.51 -18.42 107.26
CA THR A 78 -17.73 -19.66 107.15
C THR A 78 -17.27 -20.14 108.52
N ASP A 79 -17.27 -21.47 108.71
CA ASP A 79 -16.79 -22.12 109.93
C ASP A 79 -15.26 -22.30 109.94
N GLU A 80 -14.74 -23.08 110.89
CA GLU A 80 -13.30 -23.38 111.02
C GLU A 80 -12.70 -24.15 109.85
N SER A 81 -13.55 -24.81 109.05
CA SER A 81 -13.15 -25.52 107.83
C SER A 81 -13.34 -24.65 106.59
N GLY A 82 -13.67 -23.36 106.75
CA GLY A 82 -13.97 -22.45 105.64
C GLY A 82 -15.34 -22.73 105.00
N ALA A 83 -16.13 -23.67 105.53
CA ALA A 83 -17.38 -24.11 104.92
C ALA A 83 -18.55 -23.21 105.33
N TYR A 84 -19.51 -23.03 104.42
CA TYR A 84 -20.75 -22.29 104.67
C TYR A 84 -21.98 -23.01 104.16
N ARG A 85 -23.14 -22.68 104.74
CA ARG A 85 -24.46 -23.09 104.27
C ARG A 85 -25.44 -21.93 104.34
N LEU A 86 -25.98 -21.55 103.18
CA LEU A 86 -27.12 -20.65 103.04
C LEU A 86 -28.39 -21.51 103.01
N LYS A 87 -29.34 -21.23 103.90
CA LYS A 87 -30.63 -21.93 103.97
C LYS A 87 -31.72 -21.05 103.38
N ASP A 88 -32.79 -21.67 102.91
CA ASP A 88 -34.01 -21.00 102.46
C ASP A 88 -33.80 -20.01 101.29
N VAL A 89 -32.87 -20.32 100.38
CA VAL A 89 -32.58 -19.52 99.18
C VAL A 89 -33.75 -19.65 98.19
N PRO A 90 -34.45 -18.55 97.83
CA PRO A 90 -35.54 -18.58 96.87
C PRO A 90 -35.05 -18.97 95.48
N VAL A 91 -35.84 -19.78 94.76
CA VAL A 91 -35.51 -20.26 93.40
C VAL A 91 -36.71 -20.17 92.48
N THR A 92 -36.45 -20.08 91.17
CA THR A 92 -37.45 -19.80 90.13
C THR A 92 -37.70 -20.96 89.16
N GLY A 93 -36.86 -22.01 89.17
CA GLY A 93 -36.98 -23.20 88.31
C GLY A 93 -37.25 -24.50 89.09
N PHE A 94 -37.63 -25.56 88.38
CA PHE A 94 -37.82 -26.92 88.92
C PHE A 94 -36.83 -27.86 88.25
N GLY A 95 -36.19 -28.76 89.00
CA GLY A 95 -35.23 -29.69 88.41
C GLY A 95 -35.88 -30.67 87.42
N GLN A 96 -37.09 -31.15 87.70
CA GLN A 96 -37.83 -32.11 86.86
C GLN A 96 -39.36 -31.91 86.97
N ASN A 97 -40.09 -32.12 85.88
CA ASN A 97 -41.56 -32.17 85.87
C ASN A 97 -42.03 -33.61 85.59
N ILE A 98 -43.07 -34.08 86.26
CA ILE A 98 -43.67 -35.40 86.04
C ILE A 98 -45.14 -35.19 85.66
N VAL A 99 -45.54 -35.48 84.43
CA VAL A 99 -46.93 -35.29 83.94
C VAL A 99 -47.53 -36.63 83.60
N ASN A 100 -48.64 -37.01 84.24
CA ASN A 100 -49.32 -38.30 84.04
C ASN A 100 -48.39 -39.54 84.09
N GLY A 101 -47.31 -39.49 84.87
CA GLY A 101 -46.35 -40.58 85.07
C GLY A 101 -45.08 -40.51 84.20
N GLU A 102 -44.94 -39.53 83.31
CA GLU A 102 -43.77 -39.33 82.45
C GLU A 102 -42.86 -38.22 82.99
N VAL A 103 -41.55 -38.47 83.06
CA VAL A 103 -40.55 -37.49 83.54
C VAL A 103 -40.06 -36.62 82.38
N ILE A 104 -40.24 -35.32 82.52
CA ILE A 104 -39.86 -34.26 81.58
C ILE A 104 -38.81 -33.39 82.28
N ALA A 105 -37.78 -32.97 81.55
CA ALA A 105 -36.80 -32.01 82.07
C ALA A 105 -37.52 -30.73 82.55
N GLY A 106 -37.16 -30.26 83.75
CA GLY A 106 -37.76 -29.06 84.33
C GLY A 106 -37.11 -27.77 83.80
N ALA A 107 -37.67 -26.61 84.18
CA ALA A 107 -37.14 -25.32 83.79
C ALA A 107 -35.82 -25.01 84.54
N THR A 108 -34.81 -24.54 83.82
CA THR A 108 -33.56 -24.03 84.39
C THR A 108 -33.83 -22.93 85.42
N GLY A 109 -33.11 -22.97 86.54
CA GLY A 109 -33.18 -21.93 87.57
C GLY A 109 -32.56 -20.62 87.09
N THR A 110 -32.80 -19.53 87.81
CA THR A 110 -32.09 -18.27 87.59
C THR A 110 -30.72 -18.31 88.31
N PRO A 111 -29.61 -17.93 87.65
CA PRO A 111 -28.33 -17.74 88.32
C PRO A 111 -28.43 -16.72 89.46
N LEU A 112 -27.84 -17.05 90.61
CA LEU A 112 -27.78 -16.21 91.78
C LEU A 112 -26.32 -15.98 92.17
N THR A 113 -25.92 -14.72 92.30
CA THR A 113 -24.59 -14.34 92.75
C THR A 113 -24.50 -14.42 94.27
N ILE A 114 -23.50 -15.15 94.75
CA ILE A 114 -23.09 -15.19 96.15
C ILE A 114 -21.94 -14.22 96.32
N SER A 115 -22.13 -13.22 97.17
CA SER A 115 -21.05 -12.33 97.60
C SER A 115 -20.32 -12.93 98.79
N ILE A 116 -19.01 -13.06 98.65
CA ILE A 116 -18.06 -13.47 99.68
C ILE A 116 -17.35 -12.19 100.12
N SER A 117 -17.87 -11.59 101.19
CA SER A 117 -17.15 -10.55 101.91
C SER A 117 -16.12 -11.26 102.79
N SER A 118 -14.88 -11.22 102.32
CA SER A 118 -13.73 -11.84 102.96
C SER A 118 -13.58 -11.40 104.42
N ALA A 119 -13.03 -12.30 105.25
CA ALA A 119 -12.56 -11.92 106.58
C ALA A 119 -11.43 -10.88 106.44
N THR A 120 -11.26 -9.99 107.43
CA THR A 120 -10.23 -8.94 107.40
C THR A 120 -8.88 -9.48 106.95
N GLY A 121 -8.29 -8.89 105.91
CA GLY A 121 -6.98 -9.30 105.37
C GLY A 121 -7.02 -10.22 104.14
N TYR A 122 -8.16 -10.40 103.49
CA TYR A 122 -8.30 -11.18 102.24
C TYR A 122 -9.11 -10.39 101.20
N LEU A 123 -8.90 -10.65 99.91
CA LEU A 123 -9.62 -9.99 98.83
C LEU A 123 -11.09 -10.50 98.76
N PRO A 124 -12.09 -9.61 98.59
CA PRO A 124 -13.47 -10.05 98.45
C PRO A 124 -13.70 -10.70 97.08
N ALA A 125 -14.70 -11.59 97.02
CA ALA A 125 -15.02 -12.35 95.82
C ALA A 125 -16.53 -12.53 95.61
N THR A 126 -16.92 -12.86 94.39
CA THR A 126 -18.28 -13.26 94.01
C THR A 126 -18.26 -14.55 93.20
N VAL A 127 -19.23 -15.42 93.46
CA VAL A 127 -19.40 -16.70 92.76
C VAL A 127 -20.84 -16.87 92.32
N GLN A 128 -21.11 -17.55 91.22
CA GLN A 128 -22.46 -17.78 90.71
C GLN A 128 -22.93 -19.21 90.98
N VAL A 129 -24.21 -19.36 91.28
CA VAL A 129 -24.87 -20.67 91.39
C VAL A 129 -26.24 -20.62 90.75
N THR A 130 -26.67 -21.70 90.11
CA THR A 130 -28.00 -21.78 89.48
C THR A 130 -28.88 -22.81 90.19
N PRO A 131 -29.46 -22.46 91.36
CA PRO A 131 -30.26 -23.40 92.12
C PRO A 131 -31.68 -23.59 91.54
N VAL A 132 -32.17 -24.83 91.57
CA VAL A 132 -33.55 -25.21 91.20
C VAL A 132 -34.29 -25.82 92.38
N ALA A 133 -35.62 -25.73 92.35
CA ALA A 133 -36.50 -26.46 93.25
C ALA A 133 -36.54 -27.95 92.88
N GLY A 134 -37.16 -28.78 93.72
CA GLY A 134 -37.35 -30.21 93.47
C GLY A 134 -38.26 -30.51 92.28
N SER A 135 -38.89 -31.68 92.25
CA SER A 135 -39.76 -32.09 91.16
C SER A 135 -41.24 -31.72 91.36
N THR A 136 -41.93 -31.44 90.24
CA THR A 136 -43.37 -31.14 90.18
C THR A 136 -44.14 -32.32 89.59
N LEU A 137 -45.26 -32.74 90.18
CA LEU A 137 -46.12 -33.82 89.65
C LEU A 137 -47.50 -33.26 89.25
N VAL A 138 -47.91 -33.42 87.98
CA VAL A 138 -49.22 -33.00 87.44
C VAL A 138 -50.02 -34.21 86.95
N GLN A 139 -51.25 -34.39 87.44
CA GLN A 139 -52.14 -35.47 87.01
C GLN A 139 -53.57 -34.96 86.70
N THR A 140 -54.10 -35.31 85.52
CA THR A 140 -55.43 -34.87 85.04
C THR A 140 -56.43 -36.05 85.02
N ALA A 141 -57.65 -35.86 85.54
CA ALA A 141 -58.71 -36.86 85.52
C ALA A 141 -59.91 -36.43 84.65
N THR A 142 -60.19 -37.13 83.54
CA THR A 142 -61.43 -37.03 82.73
C THR A 142 -62.29 -38.29 82.91
N ALA A 143 -63.58 -38.15 83.22
CA ALA A 143 -64.52 -39.28 83.27
C ALA A 143 -65.10 -39.61 81.88
N GLU A 144 -65.19 -40.90 81.54
CA GLU A 144 -65.66 -41.44 80.25
C GLU A 144 -67.21 -41.49 80.11
N GLY A 145 -67.78 -41.09 78.94
CA GLY A 145 -69.10 -41.59 78.47
C GLY A 145 -70.10 -40.61 77.79
N GLY A 146 -70.00 -40.44 76.46
CA GLY A 146 -71.08 -40.33 75.45
C GLY A 146 -72.25 -39.31 75.56
N SER A 147 -72.19 -38.21 74.81
CA SER A 147 -73.14 -37.78 73.74
C SER A 147 -72.94 -36.30 73.40
N GLU A 148 -73.14 -35.96 72.13
CA GLU A 148 -72.81 -34.68 71.50
C GLU A 148 -73.61 -33.50 72.08
N SER A 149 -72.94 -32.35 72.23
CA SER A 149 -73.41 -31.06 72.76
C SER A 149 -73.43 -30.92 74.30
N GLY A 150 -72.32 -30.40 74.85
CA GLY A 150 -72.33 -29.57 76.07
C GLY A 150 -71.60 -30.13 77.29
N ASN A 151 -70.51 -29.45 77.66
CA ASN A 151 -69.79 -29.42 78.95
C ASN A 151 -68.61 -30.39 79.18
N ASP A 152 -67.45 -30.10 78.57
CA ASP A 152 -66.11 -30.59 79.01
C ASP A 152 -65.59 -29.91 80.30
N LYS A 153 -66.50 -29.46 81.19
CA LYS A 153 -66.17 -28.57 82.32
C LYS A 153 -65.91 -29.27 83.66
N ASP A 154 -65.66 -30.58 83.70
CA ASP A 154 -65.54 -31.34 84.97
C ASP A 154 -64.27 -32.21 85.11
N SER A 155 -63.13 -31.81 84.50
CA SER A 155 -61.83 -32.47 84.74
C SER A 155 -61.05 -31.80 85.87
N LEU A 156 -60.65 -32.55 86.90
CA LEU A 156 -59.79 -32.07 88.01
C LEU A 156 -58.30 -32.26 87.67
N VAL A 157 -57.48 -31.23 87.89
CA VAL A 157 -56.00 -31.26 87.83
C VAL A 157 -55.46 -31.11 89.24
N ALA A 158 -54.59 -32.03 89.68
CA ALA A 158 -53.84 -31.91 90.94
C ALA A 158 -52.34 -31.72 90.64
N ILE A 159 -51.73 -30.69 91.25
CA ILE A 159 -50.29 -30.39 91.16
C ILE A 159 -49.66 -30.56 92.55
N ILE A 160 -48.73 -31.49 92.71
CA ILE A 160 -47.97 -31.70 93.97
C ILE A 160 -46.52 -31.26 93.75
N ILE A 161 -46.01 -30.40 94.64
CA ILE A 161 -44.63 -29.90 94.62
C ILE A 161 -43.83 -30.53 95.76
N GLN A 162 -42.66 -31.11 95.47
CA GLN A 162 -41.71 -31.58 96.50
C GLN A 162 -40.57 -30.57 96.72
N ASN A 163 -40.24 -30.27 97.98
CA ASN A 163 -39.16 -29.32 98.32
C ASN A 163 -37.75 -29.94 98.27
N GLY A 164 -36.85 -29.25 97.55
CA GLY A 164 -35.44 -28.95 97.90
C GLY A 164 -34.33 -29.98 97.61
N VAL A 165 -33.64 -29.86 96.47
CA VAL A 165 -32.30 -30.46 96.24
C VAL A 165 -31.22 -29.45 96.64
N ALA A 166 -30.31 -29.83 97.54
CA ALA A 166 -29.16 -28.99 97.94
C ALA A 166 -28.20 -28.74 96.77
N VAL A 167 -27.70 -27.52 96.64
CA VAL A 167 -26.80 -27.09 95.55
C VAL A 167 -25.43 -26.71 96.12
N SER A 168 -24.36 -27.14 95.45
CA SER A 168 -22.98 -26.76 95.80
C SER A 168 -22.53 -25.55 94.98
N ALA A 169 -21.96 -24.56 95.64
CA ALA A 169 -21.22 -23.43 95.06
C ALA A 169 -19.73 -23.75 94.85
N GLY A 170 -19.29 -24.95 95.21
CA GLY A 170 -17.90 -25.37 95.04
C GLY A 170 -16.94 -24.75 96.07
N LEU A 171 -15.66 -24.70 95.69
CA LEU A 171 -14.55 -24.17 96.46
C LEU A 171 -14.12 -22.83 95.87
N THR A 172 -14.18 -21.77 96.66
CA THR A 172 -13.73 -20.43 96.27
C THR A 172 -12.37 -20.12 96.88
N VAL A 173 -11.43 -19.70 96.05
CA VAL A 173 -10.09 -19.29 96.47
C VAL A 173 -10.05 -17.76 96.54
N VAL A 174 -9.67 -17.19 97.70
CA VAL A 174 -9.51 -15.74 97.90
C VAL A 174 -8.09 -15.41 98.37
N PRO A 175 -7.32 -14.57 97.66
CA PRO A 175 -5.95 -14.27 98.04
C PRO A 175 -5.90 -13.48 99.35
N LYS A 176 -4.87 -13.75 100.15
CA LYS A 176 -4.56 -12.98 101.36
C LYS A 176 -3.88 -11.68 100.96
N ILE A 177 -4.19 -10.58 101.64
CA ILE A 177 -3.60 -9.27 101.38
C ILE A 177 -2.44 -9.07 102.35
N ASP A 178 -1.32 -9.72 102.07
CA ASP A 178 -0.09 -9.66 102.88
C ASP A 178 1.22 -9.76 102.08
N ALA A 179 1.18 -9.78 100.75
CA ALA A 179 2.36 -9.68 99.91
C ALA A 179 2.85 -8.23 99.82
N ALA A 180 4.14 -8.03 99.56
CA ALA A 180 4.72 -6.70 99.38
C ALA A 180 5.72 -6.66 98.23
N VAL A 181 5.72 -5.58 97.44
CA VAL A 181 6.60 -5.37 96.28
C VAL A 181 7.35 -4.04 96.40
N GLU A 182 8.63 -4.01 96.04
CA GLU A 182 9.42 -2.78 95.87
C GLU A 182 10.24 -2.77 94.58
N GLY A 183 10.46 -1.58 94.02
CA GLY A 183 11.27 -1.38 92.81
C GLY A 183 11.75 0.07 92.67
N VAL A 184 12.64 0.33 91.71
CA VAL A 184 13.19 1.67 91.46
C VAL A 184 12.79 2.13 90.06
N LEU A 185 12.13 3.27 89.92
CA LEU A 185 11.70 3.83 88.64
C LEU A 185 12.80 4.68 87.99
N ARG A 186 13.09 4.44 86.71
CA ARG A 186 14.12 5.13 85.92
C ARG A 186 13.63 5.50 84.51
N ASP A 187 14.19 6.57 83.98
CA ASP A 187 14.02 6.97 82.58
C ASP A 187 14.89 6.08 81.69
N ARG A 188 14.30 5.42 80.69
CA ARG A 188 15.01 4.51 79.78
C ARG A 188 16.07 5.20 78.94
N THR A 189 15.81 6.44 78.52
CA THR A 189 16.70 7.19 77.61
C THR A 189 17.92 7.72 78.37
N THR A 190 17.72 8.20 79.61
CA THR A 190 18.78 8.84 80.39
C THR A 190 19.40 7.95 81.47
N GLY A 191 18.72 6.88 81.88
CA GLY A 191 19.11 5.98 82.98
C GLY A 191 18.96 6.58 84.39
N LEU A 192 18.47 7.81 84.50
CA LEU A 192 18.33 8.54 85.76
C LEU A 192 17.10 8.08 86.55
N GLU A 193 17.19 8.16 87.88
CA GLU A 193 16.08 7.88 88.81
C GLU A 193 14.97 8.93 88.64
N ILE A 194 13.72 8.48 88.67
CA ILE A 194 12.55 9.36 88.53
C ILE A 194 11.91 9.55 89.92
N PRO A 195 12.20 10.66 90.63
CA PRO A 195 11.60 10.95 91.93
C PRO A 195 10.20 11.57 91.82
N ASN A 196 9.36 11.38 92.85
CA ASN A 196 8.00 11.93 92.96
C ASN A 196 7.03 11.53 91.84
N ALA A 197 7.28 10.42 91.14
CA ALA A 197 6.35 9.84 90.18
C ALA A 197 5.35 8.94 90.90
N ILE A 198 4.11 8.91 90.39
CA ILE A 198 3.07 8.01 90.87
C ILE A 198 3.17 6.72 90.06
N VAL A 199 3.46 5.62 90.75
CA VAL A 199 3.43 4.26 90.22
C VAL A 199 2.16 3.59 90.77
N ALA A 200 1.34 3.08 89.87
CA ALA A 200 0.13 2.33 90.21
C ALA A 200 0.31 0.87 89.78
N LEU A 201 -0.33 -0.05 90.51
CA LEU A 201 -0.51 -1.42 90.06
C LEU A 201 -1.98 -1.64 89.71
N GLU A 202 -2.23 -2.11 88.49
CA GLU A 202 -3.52 -2.63 88.08
C GLU A 202 -3.58 -4.13 88.39
N PHE A 203 -4.61 -4.55 89.12
CA PHE A 203 -4.82 -5.96 89.47
C PHE A 203 -5.54 -6.67 88.32
N LEU A 204 -4.86 -7.63 87.69
CA LEU A 204 -5.40 -8.37 86.56
C LEU A 204 -6.08 -9.67 86.99
N GLY A 205 -5.58 -10.30 88.06
CA GLY A 205 -6.22 -11.50 88.62
C GLY A 205 -5.36 -12.26 89.62
N VAL A 206 -5.86 -13.42 90.05
CA VAL A 206 -5.24 -14.29 91.06
C VAL A 206 -4.63 -15.52 90.39
N ASN A 207 -3.35 -15.74 90.65
CA ASN A 207 -2.58 -16.92 90.29
C ASN A 207 -2.82 -18.06 91.30
N GLY A 208 -2.70 -19.32 90.88
CA GLY A 208 -2.93 -20.48 91.77
C GLY A 208 -4.40 -20.90 91.97
N VAL A 209 -5.31 -20.43 91.11
CA VAL A 209 -6.74 -20.82 91.12
C VAL A 209 -7.00 -22.25 90.59
N GLU A 210 -5.99 -23.05 90.26
CA GLU A 210 -6.16 -24.47 89.85
C GLU A 210 -6.91 -25.31 90.90
N GLN A 211 -6.85 -24.91 92.17
CA GLN A 211 -7.57 -25.58 93.26
C GLN A 211 -9.07 -25.26 93.29
N GLN A 212 -9.52 -24.23 92.56
CA GLN A 212 -10.92 -23.85 92.49
C GLN A 212 -11.74 -24.98 91.85
N GLN A 213 -12.80 -25.40 92.52
CA GLN A 213 -13.73 -26.41 91.99
C GLN A 213 -14.82 -25.74 91.16
N GLN A 214 -15.27 -26.44 90.10
CA GLN A 214 -16.33 -25.99 89.20
C GLN A 214 -17.59 -25.59 89.99
N GLN A 215 -18.10 -24.39 89.72
CA GLN A 215 -19.33 -23.87 90.30
C GLN A 215 -20.52 -24.47 89.55
N ASN A 216 -21.65 -24.69 90.24
CA ASN A 216 -22.84 -25.28 89.64
C ASN A 216 -23.63 -24.21 88.85
N ASP A 217 -23.07 -23.81 87.71
CA ASP A 217 -23.81 -23.23 86.59
C ASP A 217 -24.26 -24.37 85.66
N ASN A 218 -25.44 -24.24 85.06
CA ASN A 218 -25.94 -25.20 84.07
C ASN A 218 -25.68 -24.69 82.64
N ASP A 219 -24.82 -23.68 82.45
CA ASP A 219 -24.61 -23.01 81.16
C ASP A 219 -23.33 -23.48 80.45
N GLY A 220 -22.46 -24.23 81.15
CA GLY A 220 -21.27 -24.83 80.52
C GLY A 220 -20.19 -23.83 80.13
N ASP A 221 -20.40 -22.55 80.45
CA ASP A 221 -19.39 -21.50 80.43
C ASP A 221 -18.88 -21.36 81.87
N ASN A 222 -17.61 -21.68 82.10
CA ASN A 222 -16.99 -21.69 83.43
C ASN A 222 -16.89 -20.26 83.99
N ASP A 223 -17.99 -19.71 84.50
CA ASP A 223 -18.03 -18.39 85.13
C ASP A 223 -17.17 -18.42 86.42
N GLY A 224 -15.92 -17.99 86.26
CA GLY A 224 -14.88 -17.99 87.28
C GLY A 224 -15.20 -17.10 88.49
N THR A 225 -14.35 -17.17 89.52
CA THR A 225 -14.50 -16.29 90.69
C THR A 225 -14.25 -14.84 90.28
N GLY A 226 -15.24 -13.97 90.47
CA GLY A 226 -15.06 -12.53 90.33
C GLY A 226 -14.37 -11.96 91.56
N TYR A 227 -13.25 -11.26 91.39
CA TYR A 227 -12.52 -10.62 92.50
C TYR A 227 -12.85 -9.13 92.60
N GLY A 228 -12.84 -8.59 93.81
CA GLY A 228 -13.02 -7.15 94.00
C GLY A 228 -11.80 -6.34 93.54
N SER A 229 -12.03 -5.19 92.92
CA SER A 229 -10.97 -4.24 92.55
C SER A 229 -10.53 -3.42 93.77
N LEU A 230 -9.21 -3.40 94.04
CA LEU A 230 -8.55 -2.50 94.97
C LEU A 230 -7.56 -1.64 94.18
N THR A 231 -7.38 -0.39 94.59
CA THR A 231 -6.39 0.52 93.98
C THR A 231 -5.08 0.47 94.75
N PHE A 232 -3.98 0.17 94.06
CA PHE A 232 -2.63 0.14 94.63
C PHE A 232 -1.80 1.25 94.00
N GLN A 233 -1.33 2.20 94.82
CA GLN A 233 -0.50 3.32 94.37
C GLN A 233 0.64 3.57 95.35
N ALA A 234 1.81 3.91 94.80
CA ALA A 234 3.00 4.32 95.52
C ALA A 234 3.61 5.55 94.85
N VAL A 235 4.27 6.40 95.63
CA VAL A 235 5.02 7.55 95.12
C VAL A 235 6.49 7.24 95.25
N THR A 236 7.26 7.43 94.18
CA THR A 236 8.70 7.22 94.20
C THR A 236 9.38 8.27 95.09
N ASN A 237 10.33 7.84 95.91
CA ASN A 237 11.14 8.75 96.72
C ASN A 237 12.23 9.45 95.89
N ASP A 238 13.09 10.24 96.52
CA ASP A 238 14.19 10.98 95.85
C ASP A 238 15.20 10.08 95.10
N GLN A 239 15.18 8.76 95.34
CA GLN A 239 16.03 7.76 94.67
C GLN A 239 15.25 6.92 93.65
N GLY A 240 14.03 7.32 93.29
CA GLY A 240 13.15 6.56 92.38
C GLY A 240 12.50 5.33 93.01
N LEU A 241 12.76 5.01 94.28
CA LEU A 241 12.24 3.80 94.95
C LEU A 241 10.76 3.94 95.29
N PHE A 242 9.96 2.93 94.95
CA PHE A 242 8.56 2.77 95.33
C PHE A 242 8.32 1.44 96.07
N GLU A 243 7.31 1.41 96.95
CA GLU A 243 6.94 0.23 97.74
C GLU A 243 5.41 0.10 97.85
N PHE A 244 4.92 -1.13 97.65
CA PHE A 244 3.55 -1.56 97.86
C PHE A 244 3.51 -2.60 99.00
N PRO A 245 3.06 -2.24 100.23
CA PRO A 245 3.23 -3.09 101.41
C PRO A 245 2.09 -4.09 101.68
N ALA A 246 0.99 -4.06 100.92
CA ALA A 246 -0.20 -4.85 101.19
C ALA A 246 -0.93 -5.22 99.89
N LEU A 247 -0.37 -6.17 99.16
CA LEU A 247 -0.91 -6.70 97.91
C LEU A 247 -1.55 -8.08 98.16
N PRO A 248 -2.61 -8.43 97.41
CA PRO A 248 -3.03 -9.81 97.22
C PRO A 248 -1.84 -10.71 96.89
N ALA A 249 -1.64 -11.78 97.67
CA ALA A 249 -0.67 -12.83 97.39
C ALA A 249 -1.10 -13.66 96.17
N ASP A 250 -0.11 -14.25 95.49
CA ASP A 250 -0.30 -15.05 94.28
C ASP A 250 -1.19 -14.31 93.26
N SER A 251 -0.83 -13.08 92.90
CA SER A 251 -1.67 -12.22 92.06
C SER A 251 -0.84 -11.49 91.01
N ASP A 252 -1.42 -11.35 89.82
CA ASP A 252 -0.78 -10.74 88.66
C ASP A 252 -1.16 -9.26 88.56
N PHE A 253 -0.17 -8.41 88.31
CA PHE A 253 -0.32 -6.96 88.22
C PHE A 253 0.37 -6.40 86.98
N GLU A 254 -0.23 -5.36 86.40
CA GLU A 254 0.38 -4.45 85.43
C GLU A 254 0.84 -3.17 86.13
N ILE A 255 2.00 -2.65 85.76
CA ILE A 255 2.58 -1.43 86.30
C ILE A 255 2.22 -0.25 85.39
N ILE A 256 1.62 0.79 85.97
CA ILE A 256 1.29 2.02 85.25
C ILE A 256 2.00 3.18 85.92
N VAL A 257 2.65 4.03 85.13
CA VAL A 257 3.40 5.19 85.60
C VAL A 257 2.80 6.46 85.03
N GLN A 258 2.34 7.36 85.90
CA GLN A 258 1.66 8.57 85.45
C GLN A 258 2.60 9.48 84.64
N SER A 259 2.14 9.94 83.47
CA SER A 259 2.85 10.86 82.56
C SER A 259 4.07 10.28 81.84
N TRP A 260 4.21 8.96 81.81
CA TRP A 260 5.23 8.24 81.04
C TRP A 260 4.58 7.18 80.16
N ASN A 261 5.27 6.78 79.08
CA ASN A 261 4.85 5.65 78.26
C ASN A 261 5.23 4.33 78.95
N THR A 262 4.24 3.45 79.11
CA THR A 262 4.37 2.11 79.73
C THR A 262 3.96 0.97 78.80
N GLU A 263 3.71 1.21 77.50
CA GLU A 263 3.30 0.15 76.55
C GLU A 263 4.38 -0.94 76.37
N ASP A 264 5.67 -0.58 76.48
CA ASP A 264 6.79 -1.51 76.44
C ASP A 264 7.67 -1.32 77.68
N LEU A 265 7.20 -1.71 78.88
CA LEU A 265 7.99 -1.61 80.11
C LEU A 265 9.26 -2.45 80.08
N GLY A 266 10.33 -1.90 80.66
CA GLY A 266 11.66 -2.51 80.62
C GLY A 266 12.13 -2.80 82.04
N PHE A 267 12.52 -4.04 82.31
CA PHE A 267 13.07 -4.44 83.61
C PHE A 267 14.57 -4.66 83.49
N GLN A 268 15.35 -4.03 84.38
CA GLN A 268 16.80 -4.21 84.47
C GLN A 268 17.24 -4.58 85.90
N GLY A 269 18.36 -5.30 86.00
CA GLY A 269 18.89 -5.82 87.26
C GLY A 269 18.53 -7.28 87.53
N ASP A 270 18.80 -7.75 88.75
CA ASP A 270 18.55 -9.11 89.23
C ASP A 270 17.25 -9.23 90.04
N GLY A 271 16.28 -8.34 89.77
CA GLY A 271 14.97 -8.33 90.42
C GLY A 271 14.12 -9.58 90.13
N MET A 272 13.25 -9.93 91.08
CA MET A 272 12.33 -11.07 90.98
C MET A 272 10.93 -10.59 90.59
N LEU A 273 10.56 -10.69 89.31
CA LEU A 273 9.23 -10.27 88.81
C LEU A 273 8.08 -11.22 89.23
N GLY A 274 8.39 -12.45 89.60
CA GLY A 274 7.39 -13.51 89.80
C GLY A 274 7.02 -14.21 88.50
N LYS A 275 6.18 -15.24 88.57
CA LYS A 275 5.68 -15.96 87.39
C LYS A 275 4.24 -15.55 87.13
N THR A 276 4.01 -14.78 86.08
CA THR A 276 2.67 -14.36 85.67
C THR A 276 1.93 -15.48 84.93
N SER A 277 0.61 -15.48 85.05
CA SER A 277 -0.33 -16.43 84.44
C SER A 277 -1.35 -15.76 83.51
N ILE A 278 -1.47 -14.42 83.57
CA ILE A 278 -2.33 -13.59 82.72
C ILE A 278 -1.47 -12.85 81.68
N SER A 279 -1.92 -12.79 80.42
CA SER A 279 -1.28 -11.98 79.38
C SER A 279 -1.33 -10.50 79.78
N ASP A 280 -0.27 -9.75 79.51
CA ASP A 280 -0.12 -8.32 79.85
C ASP A 280 0.22 -8.02 81.33
N ALA A 281 0.40 -9.04 82.17
CA ALA A 281 0.92 -8.86 83.52
C ALA A 281 2.44 -8.65 83.54
N ASP A 282 2.89 -7.59 84.21
CA ASP A 282 4.30 -7.24 84.39
C ASP A 282 4.97 -8.00 85.54
N ILE A 283 4.24 -8.16 86.65
CA ILE A 283 4.73 -8.80 87.86
C ILE A 283 3.67 -9.72 88.48
N ALA A 284 4.12 -10.72 89.21
CA ALA A 284 3.29 -11.57 90.05
C ALA A 284 3.80 -11.57 91.50
N THR A 285 2.89 -11.40 92.45
CA THR A 285 3.20 -11.51 93.88
C THR A 285 3.33 -12.96 94.32
N THR A 286 4.17 -13.22 95.32
CA THR A 286 4.39 -14.55 95.92
C THR A 286 4.33 -14.45 97.45
N PRO A 287 3.61 -15.34 98.16
CA PRO A 287 3.56 -15.36 99.62
C PRO A 287 4.84 -15.90 100.28
N GLU A 288 5.78 -16.45 99.51
CA GLU A 288 6.99 -17.09 100.02
C GLU A 288 8.05 -16.10 100.55
N VAL A 289 7.97 -14.82 100.21
CA VAL A 289 8.91 -13.77 100.64
C VAL A 289 8.18 -12.61 101.32
N ALA A 290 8.78 -12.06 102.38
CA ALA A 290 8.17 -10.96 103.15
C ALA A 290 8.07 -9.65 102.35
N LYS A 291 8.96 -9.45 101.37
CA LYS A 291 8.98 -8.33 100.43
C LYS A 291 9.74 -8.73 99.17
N GLN A 292 9.13 -8.58 98.01
CA GLN A 292 9.67 -8.95 96.71
C GLN A 292 10.27 -7.71 96.02
N HIS A 293 11.56 -7.75 95.69
CA HIS A 293 12.23 -6.65 94.98
C HIS A 293 12.23 -6.93 93.47
N ILE A 294 11.58 -6.07 92.68
CA ILE A 294 11.37 -6.27 91.23
C ILE A 294 12.46 -5.63 90.34
N GLY A 295 13.40 -4.88 90.93
CA GLY A 295 14.55 -4.31 90.22
C GLY A 295 14.30 -2.88 89.74
N ASP A 296 15.02 -2.47 88.69
CA ASP A 296 14.82 -1.18 88.02
C ASP A 296 13.70 -1.31 86.97
N VAL A 297 12.73 -0.40 87.01
CA VAL A 297 11.61 -0.28 86.06
C VAL A 297 11.88 0.92 85.15
N MET A 298 12.03 0.68 83.84
CA MET A 298 12.43 1.66 82.83
C MET A 298 11.25 2.11 81.98
N VAL A 299 10.95 3.42 81.99
CA VAL A 299 9.86 4.05 81.23
C VAL A 299 10.36 5.05 80.18
N ASP A 300 9.56 5.29 79.14
CA ASP A 300 9.90 6.20 78.03
C ASP A 300 9.12 7.53 78.10
N PRO A 301 9.71 8.67 77.70
CA PRO A 301 8.99 9.95 77.57
C PRO A 301 8.05 9.97 76.34
N ILE A 302 7.04 10.84 76.34
CA ILE A 302 5.99 10.94 75.28
C ILE A 302 6.23 12.15 74.34
N TYR A 303 6.17 11.97 72.99
CA TYR A 303 6.30 13.02 71.91
C TYR A 303 5.29 12.86 70.72
N SER A 304 5.19 13.85 69.80
CA SER A 304 4.33 13.88 68.57
C SER A 304 5.08 14.44 67.34
N ASN A 305 5.02 13.82 66.14
CA ASN A 305 5.69 14.25 64.87
C ASN A 305 4.75 14.28 63.64
N ASP A 306 5.02 15.15 62.65
CA ASP A 306 4.35 15.30 61.33
C ASP A 306 5.25 14.85 60.16
N LEU A 307 4.68 14.23 59.12
CA LEU A 307 5.39 13.50 58.04
C LEU A 307 4.80 13.73 56.63
N VAL A 308 3.81 14.61 56.45
CA VAL A 308 3.17 14.84 55.14
C VAL A 308 3.93 15.94 54.38
N SER A 309 4.28 15.70 53.12
CA SER A 309 4.96 16.73 52.31
C SER A 309 3.97 17.69 51.64
N PRO A 310 4.36 18.97 51.44
CA PRO A 310 3.53 19.92 50.72
C PRO A 310 3.43 19.55 49.23
N PHE A 311 2.28 19.83 48.63
CA PHE A 311 1.98 19.56 47.22
C PHE A 311 0.93 20.53 46.66
N THR A 312 0.94 20.73 45.34
CA THR A 312 -0.02 21.64 44.67
C THR A 312 -1.41 21.03 44.60
N THR A 313 -2.42 21.76 45.07
CA THR A 313 -3.83 21.34 45.05
C THR A 313 -4.59 21.91 43.86
N LYS A 314 -4.23 23.11 43.40
CA LYS A 314 -4.75 23.74 42.16
C LYS A 314 -3.88 24.94 41.76
N VAL A 315 -3.99 25.33 40.49
CA VAL A 315 -3.58 26.65 40.02
C VAL A 315 -4.82 27.40 39.56
N ASP A 316 -4.98 28.64 40.01
CA ASP A 316 -6.16 29.44 39.66
C ASP A 316 -6.21 29.76 38.17
N GLY A 317 -7.43 29.74 37.63
CA GLY A 317 -7.70 30.04 36.22
C GLY A 317 -7.31 28.95 35.23
N VAL A 318 -6.79 27.80 35.68
CA VAL A 318 -6.61 26.63 34.83
C VAL A 318 -7.97 25.97 34.54
N VAL A 319 -8.30 25.81 33.26
CA VAL A 319 -9.62 25.35 32.79
C VAL A 319 -9.77 23.82 32.85
N SER A 320 -8.65 23.08 32.82
CA SER A 320 -8.65 21.61 32.92
C SER A 320 -7.56 21.11 33.86
N ALA A 321 -7.97 20.47 34.96
CA ALA A 321 -7.07 19.94 35.98
C ALA A 321 -6.40 18.61 35.60
N THR A 322 -6.94 17.90 34.61
CA THR A 322 -6.52 16.54 34.23
C THR A 322 -5.64 16.47 33.00
N ALA A 323 -5.41 17.60 32.32
CA ALA A 323 -4.47 17.68 31.21
C ALA A 323 -3.03 17.64 31.72
N SER A 324 -2.12 17.03 30.95
CA SER A 324 -0.68 17.02 31.24
C SER A 324 -0.05 18.43 31.24
N ARG A 325 -0.70 19.39 30.59
CA ARG A 325 -0.40 20.82 30.64
C ARG A 325 -1.68 21.59 30.94
N GLY A 326 -1.66 22.40 31.99
CA GLY A 326 -2.83 23.17 32.43
C GLY A 326 -3.04 24.39 31.54
N MET A 327 -4.11 24.41 30.75
CA MET A 327 -4.48 25.59 29.96
C MET A 327 -5.08 26.66 30.88
N LEU A 328 -4.51 27.86 30.86
CA LEU A 328 -5.08 29.05 31.50
C LEU A 328 -6.34 29.50 30.76
N ASN A 329 -7.23 30.21 31.46
CA ASN A 329 -8.36 30.89 30.84
C ASN A 329 -7.89 32.10 29.99
N ASP A 330 -8.80 32.64 29.19
CA ASP A 330 -8.55 33.72 28.23
C ASP A 330 -8.16 35.06 28.86
N ASP A 331 -8.41 35.23 30.16
CA ASP A 331 -8.11 36.44 30.92
C ASP A 331 -6.74 36.40 31.64
N LEU A 332 -5.97 35.32 31.51
CA LEU A 332 -4.69 35.12 32.21
C LEU A 332 -3.52 34.93 31.24
N ASP A 333 -2.57 35.86 31.30
CA ASP A 333 -1.32 35.88 30.51
C ASP A 333 -0.06 35.97 31.38
N GLY A 334 -0.22 35.85 32.70
CA GLY A 334 0.84 35.93 33.69
C GLY A 334 0.97 37.29 34.38
N THR A 335 0.51 38.38 33.76
CA THR A 335 0.63 39.74 34.35
C THR A 335 -0.36 40.00 35.48
N GLN A 336 -1.47 39.24 35.52
CA GLN A 336 -2.47 39.30 36.57
C GLN A 336 -2.02 38.53 37.84
N GLY A 337 -0.96 37.72 37.73
CA GLY A 337 -0.46 36.81 38.77
C GLY A 337 -1.05 35.40 38.64
N ILE A 338 -0.17 34.41 38.57
CA ILE A 338 -0.50 32.98 38.57
C ILE A 338 -0.48 32.50 40.02
N VAL A 339 -1.64 32.07 40.54
CA VAL A 339 -1.79 31.66 41.95
C VAL A 339 -1.77 30.13 42.06
N VAL A 340 -0.76 29.60 42.76
CA VAL A 340 -0.55 28.18 43.04
C VAL A 340 -0.95 27.90 44.49
N HIS A 341 -1.87 26.95 44.70
CA HIS A 341 -2.33 26.56 46.04
C HIS A 341 -1.67 25.28 46.51
N PHE A 342 -1.26 25.23 47.78
CA PHE A 342 -0.69 24.05 48.43
C PHE A 342 -1.69 23.41 49.40
N ASN A 343 -1.49 22.14 49.77
CA ASN A 343 -2.30 21.43 50.76
C ASN A 343 -2.08 21.93 52.19
N GLU A 344 -0.95 22.59 52.46
CA GLU A 344 -0.55 23.08 53.78
C GLU A 344 0.36 24.32 53.71
N PRO A 345 0.63 25.01 54.84
CA PRO A 345 1.47 26.21 54.87
C PRO A 345 2.96 25.94 54.64
N MET A 346 3.60 26.76 53.80
CA MET A 346 5.04 26.75 53.57
C MET A 346 5.83 27.51 54.66
N ALA A 347 6.98 26.98 55.09
CA ALA A 347 7.92 27.58 56.05
C ALA A 347 8.81 28.67 55.42
N LYS A 348 8.15 29.71 54.91
CA LYS A 348 8.65 31.08 54.67
C LYS A 348 10.17 31.31 54.52
N ILE A 349 10.76 30.85 53.42
CA ILE A 349 11.99 31.41 52.80
C ILE A 349 11.83 31.29 51.26
N ILE A 350 11.12 32.22 50.62
CA ILE A 350 11.00 32.29 49.16
C ILE A 350 11.65 33.59 48.69
N ASP A 351 12.61 33.50 47.79
CA ASP A 351 13.31 34.66 47.22
C ASP A 351 13.31 34.62 45.68
N ASP A 352 14.01 35.57 45.05
CA ASP A 352 14.03 35.73 43.59
C ASP A 352 14.64 34.51 42.85
N ASN A 353 15.42 33.65 43.52
CA ASN A 353 16.02 32.46 42.92
C ASN A 353 15.21 31.18 43.14
N SER A 354 14.08 31.27 43.85
CA SER A 354 13.21 30.13 44.15
C SER A 354 12.26 29.74 43.02
N VAL A 355 12.00 30.65 42.06
CA VAL A 355 11.05 30.42 40.96
C VAL A 355 11.62 30.86 39.61
N TYR A 356 11.44 30.03 38.58
CA TYR A 356 11.78 30.37 37.19
C TYR A 356 10.59 30.09 36.27
N ILE A 357 10.40 30.92 35.25
CA ILE A 357 9.40 30.68 34.21
C ILE A 357 10.11 30.59 32.86
N VAL A 358 9.82 29.54 32.09
CA VAL A 358 10.42 29.30 30.77
C VAL A 358 9.33 29.17 29.72
N ASP A 359 9.41 30.01 28.70
CA ASP A 359 8.67 29.86 27.44
C ASP A 359 9.26 28.68 26.66
N LYS A 360 8.44 27.66 26.39
CA LYS A 360 8.87 26.43 25.71
C LYS A 360 8.84 26.53 24.19
N MET A 361 8.17 27.53 23.61
CA MET A 361 8.22 27.79 22.17
C MET A 361 9.55 28.45 21.79
N ASN A 362 9.99 29.43 22.59
CA ASN A 362 11.20 30.20 22.31
C ASN A 362 12.44 29.69 23.08
N ASP A 363 12.26 28.70 23.96
CA ASP A 363 13.26 28.23 24.94
C ASP A 363 13.94 29.40 25.68
N ALA A 364 13.12 30.35 26.14
CA ALA A 364 13.57 31.60 26.75
C ALA A 364 13.01 31.78 28.17
N LEU A 365 13.80 32.42 29.05
CA LEU A 365 13.33 32.82 30.38
C LEU A 365 12.32 33.97 30.26
N VAL A 366 11.21 33.84 30.97
CA VAL A 366 10.22 34.91 31.14
C VAL A 366 10.56 35.70 32.40
N ASP A 367 10.71 37.02 32.26
CA ASP A 367 11.01 37.90 33.39
C ASP A 367 9.85 37.92 34.41
N ILE A 368 10.19 37.74 35.68
CA ILE A 368 9.24 37.76 36.81
C ILE A 368 9.22 39.16 37.43
N GLN A 369 8.03 39.73 37.61
CA GLN A 369 7.82 41.01 38.30
C GLN A 369 7.82 40.85 39.82
N SER A 370 7.14 39.83 40.33
CA SER A 370 7.04 39.57 41.76
C SER A 370 6.67 38.13 42.07
N ILE A 371 7.21 37.63 43.18
CA ILE A 371 6.86 36.35 43.80
C ILE A 371 6.34 36.67 45.20
N THR A 372 5.10 36.30 45.51
CA THR A 372 4.47 36.61 46.80
C THR A 372 3.81 35.38 47.40
N LEU A 373 4.24 35.00 48.60
CA LEU A 373 3.56 33.98 49.40
C LEU A 373 2.46 34.64 50.25
N SER A 374 1.32 33.97 50.38
CA SER A 374 0.19 34.44 51.18
C SER A 374 0.52 34.60 52.67
N GLU A 375 -0.27 35.38 53.41
CA GLU A 375 -0.05 35.59 54.86
C GLU A 375 -0.11 34.28 55.66
N ASP A 376 -0.99 33.37 55.25
CA ASP A 376 -1.16 32.02 55.82
C ASP A 376 -0.24 30.98 55.17
N ALA A 377 0.60 31.38 54.22
CA ALA A 377 1.55 30.55 53.49
C ALA A 377 0.98 29.35 52.70
N THR A 378 -0.33 29.36 52.39
CA THR A 378 -1.00 28.26 51.66
C THR A 378 -1.09 28.47 50.15
N TYR A 379 -0.75 29.66 49.64
CA TYR A 379 -0.68 29.91 48.19
C TYR A 379 0.43 30.88 47.80
N LEU A 380 1.01 30.63 46.62
CA LEU A 380 2.05 31.41 45.98
C LEU A 380 1.49 32.13 44.76
N THR A 381 1.69 33.44 44.67
CA THR A 381 1.39 34.22 43.47
C THR A 381 2.68 34.58 42.74
N VAL A 382 2.78 34.20 41.47
CA VAL A 382 3.90 34.53 40.58
C VAL A 382 3.39 35.44 39.47
N THR A 383 3.90 36.66 39.37
CA THR A 383 3.48 37.65 38.37
C THR A 383 4.62 37.91 37.39
N THR A 384 4.35 37.79 36.09
CA THR A 384 5.34 38.08 35.03
C THR A 384 5.44 39.58 34.76
N ALA A 385 6.61 40.03 34.30
CA ALA A 385 6.86 41.44 33.97
C ALA A 385 6.17 41.89 32.67
N ALA A 386 5.89 40.93 31.78
CA ALA A 386 5.21 41.12 30.52
C ALA A 386 4.22 39.96 30.29
N PRO A 387 3.16 40.16 29.50
CA PRO A 387 2.25 39.07 29.15
C PRO A 387 2.99 38.01 28.33
N ILE A 388 2.78 36.75 28.70
CA ILE A 388 3.18 35.61 27.88
C ILE A 388 2.25 35.58 26.66
N GLY A 389 2.80 35.34 25.47
CA GLY A 389 2.02 35.31 24.23
C GLY A 389 0.87 34.30 24.29
N MET A 390 -0.18 34.51 23.49
CA MET A 390 -1.31 33.58 23.41
C MET A 390 -0.88 32.22 22.83
N GLY A 391 -1.49 31.13 23.30
CA GLY A 391 -1.20 29.76 22.83
C GLY A 391 0.21 29.24 23.13
N ILE A 392 0.98 29.91 23.98
CA ILE A 392 2.35 29.53 24.32
C ILE A 392 2.36 28.53 25.47
N ASP A 393 3.08 27.43 25.27
CA ASP A 393 3.46 26.50 26.33
C ASP A 393 4.56 27.12 27.20
N PHE A 394 4.39 27.12 28.52
CA PHE A 394 5.39 27.60 29.45
C PHE A 394 5.43 26.76 30.73
N ASP A 395 6.61 26.67 31.35
CA ASP A 395 6.85 25.87 32.55
C ASP A 395 7.26 26.79 33.71
N ILE A 396 6.67 26.58 34.89
CA ILE A 396 7.07 27.24 36.15
C ILE A 396 7.86 26.23 36.97
N TYR A 397 9.14 26.51 37.21
CA TYR A 397 10.02 25.71 38.04
C TYR A 397 10.11 26.31 39.44
N LEU A 398 9.77 25.52 40.46
CA LEU A 398 9.92 25.87 41.88
C LEU A 398 11.11 25.08 42.46
N ASN A 399 12.08 25.76 43.06
CA ASN A 399 13.24 25.12 43.68
C ASN A 399 12.83 24.40 44.97
N LYS A 400 12.90 23.06 45.02
CA LYS A 400 12.36 22.28 46.15
C LYS A 400 12.94 22.65 47.51
N VAL A 401 14.20 23.08 47.56
CA VAL A 401 14.90 23.47 48.80
C VAL A 401 14.30 24.73 49.44
N ASP A 402 13.70 25.62 48.65
CA ASP A 402 13.10 26.85 49.14
C ASP A 402 11.61 26.68 49.50
N PHE A 403 11.06 25.49 49.21
CA PHE A 403 9.66 25.15 49.38
C PHE A 403 9.51 23.94 50.32
N GLU A 404 9.63 24.21 51.62
CA GLU A 404 9.43 23.26 52.73
C GLU A 404 8.24 23.67 53.63
N ASP A 405 7.64 22.72 54.34
CA ASP A 405 6.63 22.97 55.38
C ASP A 405 7.27 23.28 56.76
N GLY A 406 6.44 23.49 57.79
CA GLY A 406 6.90 23.75 59.16
C GLY A 406 7.64 22.59 59.84
N SER A 407 7.64 21.41 59.23
CA SER A 407 8.26 20.16 59.66
C SER A 407 9.46 19.77 58.78
N GLU A 408 9.90 20.68 57.89
CA GLU A 408 11.02 20.49 56.94
C GLU A 408 10.76 19.44 55.84
N ASN A 409 9.50 19.18 55.49
CA ASN A 409 9.17 18.35 54.32
C ASN A 409 9.17 19.21 53.04
N THR A 410 9.93 18.82 52.01
CA THR A 410 10.01 19.52 50.70
C THR A 410 8.82 19.25 49.78
N LEU A 411 8.53 20.16 48.86
CA LEU A 411 7.47 19.98 47.84
C LEU A 411 7.64 18.69 47.02
N ALA A 412 6.56 17.91 46.89
CA ALA A 412 6.60 16.61 46.23
C ALA A 412 5.47 16.40 45.21
N HIS A 413 5.79 15.81 44.05
CA HIS A 413 4.81 15.31 43.10
C HIS A 413 4.38 13.86 43.43
N GLN A 414 5.33 12.98 43.79
CA GLN A 414 5.05 11.55 44.03
C GLN A 414 4.23 11.25 45.30
N SER A 415 4.04 12.23 46.19
CA SER A 415 3.26 12.10 47.43
C SER A 415 1.81 12.55 47.27
N GLN A 416 1.39 12.96 46.06
CA GLN A 416 0.06 13.49 45.82
C GLN A 416 -1.01 12.40 45.82
N PRO A 417 -2.10 12.56 46.58
CA PRO A 417 -3.29 11.75 46.38
C PRO A 417 -3.92 12.10 45.02
N GLU A 418 -4.55 11.14 44.34
CA GLU A 418 -5.31 11.41 43.10
C GLU A 418 -6.41 12.46 43.31
N GLU A 419 -6.91 12.58 44.55
CA GLU A 419 -7.87 13.61 44.96
C GLU A 419 -7.50 14.24 46.30
N PHE A 420 -7.68 15.56 46.40
CA PHE A 420 -7.61 16.32 47.66
C PHE A 420 -8.96 17.00 47.92
N LEU A 421 -9.54 16.75 49.10
CA LEU A 421 -10.89 17.24 49.47
C LEU A 421 -11.99 16.90 48.42
N GLY A 422 -11.89 15.73 47.78
CA GLY A 422 -12.84 15.24 46.77
C GLY A 422 -12.74 15.95 45.41
N LYS A 423 -11.60 16.58 45.12
CA LYS A 423 -11.27 17.15 43.80
C LYS A 423 -9.98 16.56 43.28
N PRO A 424 -9.86 16.31 41.97
CA PRO A 424 -8.62 15.80 41.39
C PRO A 424 -7.48 16.78 41.64
N THR A 425 -6.33 16.23 42.03
CA THR A 425 -5.09 17.01 42.07
C THR A 425 -4.59 17.31 40.65
N PRO A 426 -3.79 18.36 40.45
CA PRO A 426 -3.36 18.78 39.11
C PRO A 426 -2.43 17.77 38.42
N ALA A 427 -2.84 17.28 37.24
CA ALA A 427 -2.06 16.36 36.43
C ALA A 427 -0.87 17.03 35.70
N TYR A 428 -0.78 18.35 35.76
CA TYR A 428 0.25 19.17 35.11
C TYR A 428 1.40 19.57 36.04
N THR A 429 1.62 18.80 37.12
CA THR A 429 2.73 18.99 38.04
C THR A 429 3.71 17.83 37.92
N TYR A 430 5.01 18.09 38.08
CA TYR A 430 6.06 17.09 37.87
C TYR A 430 7.28 17.34 38.76
N ASP A 431 7.99 16.28 39.12
CA ASP A 431 9.33 16.40 39.68
C ASP A 431 10.35 16.34 38.54
N GLU A 432 11.09 17.42 38.32
CA GLU A 432 12.14 17.51 37.30
C GLU A 432 13.47 17.92 37.90
N SER A 433 14.54 17.21 37.55
CA SER A 433 15.91 17.58 37.91
C SER A 433 16.51 18.41 36.79
N LEU A 434 16.68 19.70 37.01
CA LEU A 434 17.50 20.55 36.16
C LEU A 434 18.97 20.36 36.52
N ALA A 435 19.90 20.74 35.63
CA ALA A 435 21.33 20.45 35.76
C ALA A 435 21.99 21.00 37.06
N SER A 436 21.32 21.88 37.81
CA SER A 436 21.86 22.50 39.03
C SER A 436 20.85 22.67 40.16
N ILE A 437 19.57 22.31 39.97
CA ILE A 437 18.50 22.43 40.98
C ILE A 437 17.55 21.24 40.88
N GLU A 438 17.07 20.75 42.04
CA GLU A 438 15.90 19.87 42.09
C GLU A 438 14.65 20.74 42.08
N SER A 439 13.81 20.58 41.07
CA SER A 439 12.66 21.45 40.85
C SER A 439 11.34 20.67 40.86
N TYR A 440 10.32 21.33 41.39
CA TYR A 440 8.93 20.97 41.19
C TYR A 440 8.37 21.85 40.07
N THR A 441 7.92 21.22 38.99
CA THR A 441 7.54 21.89 37.75
C THR A 441 6.02 21.92 37.61
N ILE A 442 5.49 23.08 37.24
CA ILE A 442 4.08 23.27 36.89
C ILE A 442 4.03 23.63 35.40
N LYS A 443 3.44 22.77 34.58
CA LYS A 443 3.37 22.92 33.12
C LYS A 443 2.06 23.58 32.71
N LEU A 444 2.12 24.77 32.13
CA LEU A 444 0.93 25.54 31.75
C LEU A 444 0.96 25.95 30.26
N LYS A 445 -0.20 26.34 29.72
CA LYS A 445 -0.36 26.93 28.38
C LYS A 445 -1.25 28.16 28.49
N THR A 446 -0.90 29.27 27.86
CA THR A 446 -1.82 30.42 27.76
C THR A 446 -2.97 30.11 26.80
N TYR A 447 -4.15 30.69 27.03
CA TYR A 447 -5.30 30.47 26.16
C TYR A 447 -5.00 30.91 24.72
N GLU A 448 -5.53 30.14 23.77
CA GLU A 448 -5.47 30.43 22.35
C GLU A 448 -6.91 30.51 21.83
N PRO A 449 -7.37 31.67 21.33
CA PRO A 449 -8.71 31.76 20.75
C PRO A 449 -8.79 30.90 19.49
N PRO A 450 -9.91 30.18 19.27
CA PRO A 450 -10.08 29.44 18.03
C PRO A 450 -10.07 30.42 16.86
N LEU A 451 -9.41 30.04 15.76
CA LEU A 451 -9.50 30.77 14.52
C LEU A 451 -10.96 30.84 14.06
N THR A 452 -11.55 32.03 13.97
CA THR A 452 -12.98 32.21 13.64
C THR A 452 -13.24 32.71 12.23
N GLN A 453 -12.25 33.35 11.60
CA GLN A 453 -12.32 33.87 10.24
C GLN A 453 -11.07 33.44 9.47
N SER A 454 -11.25 33.08 8.20
CA SER A 454 -10.18 32.74 7.25
C SER A 454 -10.53 33.37 5.91
N GLY A 455 -9.51 33.76 5.13
CA GLY A 455 -9.67 33.98 3.69
C GLY A 455 -9.76 32.66 2.93
N ALA A 456 -10.15 32.71 1.65
CA ALA A 456 -9.92 31.58 0.76
C ALA A 456 -8.43 31.47 0.45
N VAL A 457 -7.95 30.28 0.07
CA VAL A 457 -6.62 30.17 -0.53
C VAL A 457 -6.52 31.09 -1.75
N THR A 458 -5.34 31.64 -1.98
CA THR A 458 -5.08 32.55 -3.11
C THR A 458 -4.15 31.90 -4.11
N ASN A 459 -4.07 32.45 -5.34
CA ASN A 459 -3.22 31.90 -6.39
C ASN A 459 -3.43 30.40 -6.66
N LEU A 460 -4.66 29.89 -6.46
CA LEU A 460 -5.02 28.54 -6.86
C LEU A 460 -4.98 28.43 -8.39
N THR A 461 -3.95 27.79 -8.94
CA THR A 461 -3.82 27.57 -10.39
C THR A 461 -3.29 26.18 -10.73
N GLN A 462 -3.45 25.77 -11.98
CA GLN A 462 -2.88 24.53 -12.52
C GLN A 462 -1.53 24.84 -13.17
N ILE A 463 -0.55 23.99 -12.93
CA ILE A 463 0.80 24.06 -13.50
C ILE A 463 0.95 22.95 -14.54
N ALA A 464 1.41 23.31 -15.74
CA ALA A 464 1.52 22.40 -16.88
C ALA A 464 2.78 21.53 -16.89
N GLU A 465 3.82 21.89 -16.11
CA GLU A 465 5.06 21.10 -16.02
C GLU A 465 5.79 21.39 -14.70
N ASP A 466 6.54 20.43 -14.19
CA ASP A 466 7.41 20.64 -13.05
C ASP A 466 8.68 21.42 -13.47
N PRO A 467 8.90 22.66 -12.98
CA PRO A 467 10.03 23.46 -13.40
C PRO A 467 11.39 22.94 -12.91
N ALA A 468 11.41 22.00 -11.95
CA ALA A 468 12.63 21.55 -11.29
C ALA A 468 13.28 20.31 -11.92
N GLY A 469 12.55 19.53 -12.73
CA GLY A 469 13.01 18.22 -13.18
C GLY A 469 13.82 18.19 -14.48
N THR A 470 14.65 17.14 -14.59
CA THR A 470 15.56 16.90 -15.72
C THR A 470 15.35 15.56 -16.43
N GLN A 471 14.42 14.71 -15.96
CA GLN A 471 14.06 13.49 -16.68
C GLN A 471 13.47 13.82 -18.06
N PHE A 472 13.63 12.90 -19.01
CA PHE A 472 13.15 13.02 -20.40
C PHE A 472 13.56 14.31 -21.12
N THR A 473 14.63 15.01 -20.68
CA THR A 473 15.03 16.32 -21.24
C THR A 473 15.19 16.31 -22.77
N LEU A 474 15.71 15.21 -23.35
CA LEU A 474 15.81 15.09 -24.80
C LEU A 474 14.42 14.99 -25.45
N LEU A 475 13.59 14.08 -24.96
CA LEU A 475 12.23 13.87 -25.46
C LEU A 475 11.42 15.17 -25.39
N ARG A 476 11.42 15.86 -24.25
CA ARG A 476 10.77 17.16 -24.07
C ARG A 476 11.31 18.23 -25.03
N GLY A 477 12.61 18.21 -25.32
CA GLY A 477 13.22 19.12 -26.28
C GLY A 477 12.85 18.84 -27.74
N LEU A 478 12.44 17.62 -28.07
CA LEU A 478 11.97 17.21 -29.40
C LEU A 478 10.45 17.31 -29.54
N ASN A 479 9.71 17.06 -28.47
CA ASN A 479 8.26 17.13 -28.39
C ASN A 479 7.81 17.47 -26.96
N LYS A 480 7.14 18.61 -26.79
CA LYS A 480 6.67 19.13 -25.50
C LYS A 480 5.60 18.24 -24.84
N ASN A 481 4.94 17.34 -25.57
CA ASN A 481 3.98 16.38 -25.00
C ASN A 481 4.61 15.33 -24.06
N PHE A 482 5.93 15.40 -23.87
CA PHE A 482 6.67 14.64 -22.86
C PHE A 482 7.06 15.50 -21.65
N ALA A 483 6.51 16.71 -21.52
CA ALA A 483 6.59 17.48 -20.29
C ALA A 483 5.76 16.77 -19.21
N SER A 484 6.35 16.60 -18.03
CA SER A 484 5.66 16.02 -16.89
C SER A 484 5.41 17.04 -15.79
N VAL A 485 4.30 16.86 -15.08
CA VAL A 485 3.95 17.60 -13.85
C VAL A 485 4.69 17.08 -12.60
N ASP A 486 5.34 15.91 -12.71
CA ASP A 486 6.18 15.28 -11.68
C ASP A 486 7.38 14.57 -12.32
N TYR A 487 8.60 15.01 -12.01
CA TYR A 487 9.83 14.34 -12.47
C TYR A 487 10.51 13.51 -11.36
N THR A 488 9.76 13.14 -10.33
CA THR A 488 10.22 12.19 -9.31
C THR A 488 9.83 10.74 -9.63
N SER A 489 8.86 10.52 -10.54
CA SER A 489 8.48 9.21 -11.08
C SER A 489 9.27 8.86 -12.34
N ASP A 490 9.30 7.59 -12.74
CA ASP A 490 9.88 7.16 -14.03
C ASP A 490 8.83 7.23 -15.19
N ASP A 491 7.72 7.92 -14.93
CA ASP A 491 6.58 8.09 -15.83
C ASP A 491 6.50 9.54 -16.36
N VAL A 492 5.81 9.75 -17.48
CA VAL A 492 5.35 11.09 -17.87
C VAL A 492 3.92 11.27 -17.36
N GLU A 493 3.78 12.10 -16.34
CA GLU A 493 2.49 12.48 -15.77
C GLU A 493 2.02 13.81 -16.34
N GLN A 494 0.82 13.85 -16.88
CA GLN A 494 0.23 15.06 -17.45
C GLN A 494 -1.29 14.98 -17.44
N LEU A 495 -1.96 16.11 -17.58
CA LEU A 495 -3.40 16.15 -17.83
C LEU A 495 -3.60 16.40 -19.33
N ASN A 496 -4.05 15.36 -20.01
CA ASN A 496 -4.36 15.33 -21.44
C ASN A 496 -5.69 14.58 -21.64
N SER A 497 -6.54 15.05 -22.54
CA SER A 497 -7.76 14.37 -22.93
C SER A 497 -7.51 12.94 -23.41
N ASN A 498 -8.12 11.98 -22.71
CA ASN A 498 -7.99 10.56 -23.00
C ASN A 498 -9.36 9.91 -23.21
N GLU A 499 -10.22 10.56 -24.01
CA GLU A 499 -11.59 10.10 -24.29
C GLU A 499 -11.64 8.66 -24.81
N ASP A 500 -10.61 8.22 -25.56
CA ASP A 500 -10.56 6.91 -26.20
C ASP A 500 -9.73 5.86 -25.42
N GLY A 501 -9.07 6.27 -24.33
CA GLY A 501 -8.29 5.43 -23.43
C GLY A 501 -6.90 5.02 -23.93
N ASN A 502 -6.43 5.50 -25.09
CA ASN A 502 -5.16 5.07 -25.70
C ASN A 502 -4.12 6.18 -25.86
N THR A 503 -4.41 7.43 -25.48
CA THR A 503 -3.50 8.58 -25.63
C THR A 503 -2.12 8.28 -25.01
N GLY A 504 -2.09 7.79 -23.76
CA GLY A 504 -0.86 7.40 -23.07
C GLY A 504 -0.08 6.27 -23.77
N GLU A 505 -0.76 5.21 -24.25
CA GLU A 505 -0.12 4.10 -24.98
C GLU A 505 0.56 4.58 -26.27
N ARG A 506 -0.07 5.52 -26.99
CA ARG A 506 0.47 6.09 -28.24
C ARG A 506 1.67 6.99 -27.98
N LEU A 507 1.60 7.86 -26.97
CA LEU A 507 2.70 8.75 -26.59
C LEU A 507 3.89 7.95 -26.06
N ARG A 508 3.66 6.92 -25.25
CA ARG A 508 4.72 6.00 -24.79
C ARG A 508 5.42 5.30 -25.96
N ALA A 509 4.65 4.81 -26.94
CA ALA A 509 5.21 4.20 -28.14
C ALA A 509 6.04 5.19 -28.96
N LEU A 510 5.57 6.43 -29.10
CA LEU A 510 6.30 7.51 -29.77
C LEU A 510 7.62 7.85 -29.05
N ALA A 511 7.60 7.94 -27.72
CA ALA A 511 8.79 8.18 -26.90
C ALA A 511 9.84 7.08 -27.09
N ALA A 512 9.41 5.82 -27.00
CA ALA A 512 10.29 4.65 -27.18
C ALA A 512 10.92 4.63 -28.58
N ALA A 513 10.14 4.89 -29.63
CA ALA A 513 10.68 4.98 -30.99
C ALA A 513 11.69 6.13 -31.15
N THR A 514 11.42 7.28 -30.54
CA THR A 514 12.31 8.46 -30.58
C THR A 514 13.65 8.20 -29.92
N LEU A 515 13.66 7.58 -28.73
CA LEU A 515 14.90 7.26 -28.03
C LEU A 515 15.70 6.13 -28.69
N ASN A 516 15.04 5.17 -29.34
CA ASN A 516 15.71 4.12 -30.10
C ASN A 516 16.50 4.69 -31.29
N GLU A 517 15.98 5.72 -31.96
CA GLU A 517 16.62 6.39 -33.10
C GLU A 517 17.67 7.44 -32.68
N ALA A 518 17.60 7.93 -31.45
CA ALA A 518 18.55 8.86 -30.85
C ALA A 518 19.15 8.28 -29.55
N PRO A 519 19.87 7.14 -29.59
CA PRO A 519 20.33 6.48 -28.38
C PRO A 519 21.39 7.34 -27.68
N ILE A 520 20.95 8.12 -26.69
CA ILE A 520 21.83 8.84 -25.77
C ILE A 520 22.06 7.93 -24.57
N ALA A 521 23.32 7.68 -24.24
CA ALA A 521 23.67 6.87 -23.07
C ALA A 521 23.08 7.50 -21.79
N GLY A 522 22.17 6.77 -21.13
CA GLY A 522 21.61 7.13 -19.82
C GLY A 522 20.23 7.80 -19.84
N GLN A 523 19.47 7.74 -20.94
CA GLN A 523 18.03 8.05 -20.92
C GLN A 523 17.22 6.84 -21.40
N ASP A 524 16.29 6.40 -20.55
CA ASP A 524 15.30 5.38 -20.88
C ASP A 524 13.98 6.04 -21.28
N ALA A 525 13.15 5.31 -22.04
CA ALA A 525 11.79 5.74 -22.31
C ALA A 525 10.97 5.73 -21.02
N PRO A 526 9.94 6.60 -20.89
CA PRO A 526 9.08 6.56 -19.72
C PRO A 526 8.41 5.18 -19.61
N ASP A 527 8.28 4.70 -18.37
CA ASP A 527 7.62 3.42 -18.07
C ASP A 527 6.14 3.50 -18.47
N ASP A 528 5.48 4.61 -18.13
CA ASP A 528 4.15 4.97 -18.63
C ASP A 528 3.97 6.46 -18.96
N VAL A 529 2.90 6.77 -19.69
CA VAL A 529 2.42 8.14 -19.90
C VAL A 529 1.01 8.24 -19.31
N LEU A 530 0.92 8.79 -18.11
CA LEU A 530 -0.33 8.99 -17.37
C LEU A 530 -0.98 10.30 -17.82
N THR A 531 -2.21 10.23 -18.31
CA THR A 531 -2.94 11.37 -18.90
C THR A 531 -3.96 11.99 -17.95
N ASP A 532 -4.08 11.48 -16.73
CA ASP A 532 -5.08 11.80 -15.73
C ASP A 532 -4.47 12.44 -14.47
N SER A 533 -3.36 13.17 -14.65
CA SER A 533 -2.58 13.75 -13.55
C SER A 533 -2.43 15.27 -13.70
N ALA A 534 -2.88 16.04 -12.70
CA ALA A 534 -2.82 17.50 -12.73
C ALA A 534 -2.07 18.06 -11.52
N ARG A 535 -1.06 18.89 -11.74
CA ARG A 535 -0.42 19.64 -10.66
C ARG A 535 -1.10 20.96 -10.43
N ILE A 536 -1.45 21.23 -9.18
CA ILE A 536 -1.99 22.51 -8.73
C ILE A 536 -1.08 23.14 -7.69
N HIS A 537 -1.16 24.46 -7.57
CA HIS A 537 -0.53 25.19 -6.48
C HIS A 537 -1.49 26.23 -5.92
N PHE A 538 -1.34 26.56 -4.65
CA PHE A 538 -2.06 27.65 -4.01
C PHE A 538 -1.23 28.24 -2.86
N ASP A 539 -1.47 29.51 -2.57
CA ASP A 539 -0.91 30.17 -1.40
C ASP A 539 -1.80 29.94 -0.18
N VAL A 540 -1.16 29.55 0.92
CA VAL A 540 -1.85 29.24 2.18
C VAL A 540 -2.51 30.50 2.75
N ALA A 541 -3.76 30.34 3.20
CA ALA A 541 -4.47 31.31 4.03
C ALA A 541 -4.35 30.93 5.52
N GLU A 542 -4.86 31.76 6.43
CA GLU A 542 -5.01 31.33 7.83
C GLU A 542 -6.18 30.35 7.94
N ALA A 543 -5.94 29.05 8.06
CA ALA A 543 -6.96 28.03 8.27
C ALA A 543 -6.48 26.97 9.28
N GLU A 544 -7.40 26.29 9.97
CA GLU A 544 -7.05 25.14 10.83
C GLU A 544 -6.76 23.90 9.96
N ILE A 545 -7.63 23.66 8.97
CA ILE A 545 -7.55 22.58 7.98
C ILE A 545 -8.13 23.10 6.67
N TYR A 546 -7.65 22.58 5.53
CA TYR A 546 -8.28 22.73 4.23
C TYR A 546 -9.00 21.44 3.85
N THR A 547 -10.26 21.51 3.38
CA THR A 547 -10.89 20.37 2.72
C THR A 547 -10.82 20.53 1.21
N ILE A 548 -10.47 19.45 0.52
CA ILE A 548 -10.25 19.39 -0.92
C ILE A 548 -11.27 18.41 -1.48
N THR A 549 -12.08 18.90 -2.42
CA THR A 549 -13.07 18.09 -3.14
C THR A 549 -12.88 18.26 -4.63
N ILE A 550 -13.15 17.20 -5.39
CA ILE A 550 -13.10 17.23 -6.85
C ILE A 550 -14.49 16.84 -7.36
N ARG A 551 -15.04 17.66 -8.26
CA ARG A 551 -16.31 17.37 -8.92
C ARG A 551 -16.14 17.29 -10.41
N SER A 552 -16.73 16.27 -11.02
CA SER A 552 -16.81 16.17 -12.47
C SER A 552 -17.53 17.35 -13.10
N GLN A 553 -17.32 17.56 -14.40
CA GLN A 553 -18.05 18.55 -15.21
C GLN A 553 -19.59 18.42 -15.06
N ARG A 554 -20.09 17.21 -14.77
CA ARG A 554 -21.52 16.92 -14.55
C ARG A 554 -21.97 17.12 -13.10
N GLY A 555 -21.07 17.51 -12.20
CA GLY A 555 -21.31 17.80 -10.79
C GLY A 555 -21.33 16.59 -9.87
N ALA A 556 -20.91 15.40 -10.33
CA ALA A 556 -20.72 14.24 -9.46
C ALA A 556 -19.37 14.33 -8.73
N ASP A 557 -19.35 13.98 -7.45
CA ASP A 557 -18.14 13.93 -6.63
C ASP A 557 -17.19 12.82 -7.15
N ARG A 558 -15.89 13.13 -7.19
CA ARG A 558 -14.79 12.23 -7.56
C ARG A 558 -14.00 11.83 -6.33
N ILE A 559 -13.31 10.70 -6.41
CA ILE A 559 -12.30 10.33 -5.41
C ILE A 559 -11.14 11.32 -5.54
N VAL A 560 -10.66 11.80 -4.41
CA VAL A 560 -9.54 12.72 -4.27
C VAL A 560 -8.30 11.90 -3.96
N ASN A 561 -7.38 11.83 -4.92
CA ASN A 561 -6.08 11.20 -4.76
C ASN A 561 -4.99 12.28 -4.94
N ILE A 562 -4.26 12.57 -3.86
CA ILE A 562 -3.27 13.64 -3.81
C ILE A 562 -1.91 13.08 -3.43
N ASP A 563 -0.89 13.47 -4.20
CA ASP A 563 0.51 13.39 -3.80
C ASP A 563 1.03 14.79 -3.48
N LEU A 564 1.63 14.96 -2.30
CA LEU A 564 2.29 16.22 -1.93
C LEU A 564 3.63 16.30 -2.66
N VAL A 565 3.87 17.43 -3.33
CA VAL A 565 5.17 17.69 -3.96
C VAL A 565 6.25 17.95 -2.89
N ASP A 566 5.86 18.58 -1.78
CA ASP A 566 6.69 18.82 -0.61
C ASP A 566 6.09 18.09 0.60
N ASN A 567 6.72 17.00 1.03
CA ASN A 567 6.24 16.20 2.15
C ASN A 567 6.30 16.96 3.49
N ASP A 568 7.10 18.03 3.57
CA ASP A 568 7.18 18.88 4.75
C ASP A 568 6.10 19.98 4.74
N ALA A 569 5.24 20.03 3.71
CA ALA A 569 4.15 21.02 3.62
C ALA A 569 3.04 20.81 4.64
N GLY A 570 2.82 19.57 5.08
CA GLY A 570 1.77 19.24 6.02
C GLY A 570 1.22 17.83 5.87
N ASP A 571 0.18 17.55 6.64
CA ASP A 571 -0.44 16.24 6.72
C ASP A 571 -1.71 16.17 5.86
N LEU A 572 -1.81 15.10 5.07
CA LEU A 572 -3.03 14.70 4.36
C LEU A 572 -3.76 13.60 5.14
N ALA A 573 -5.03 13.85 5.44
CA ALA A 573 -5.98 12.87 5.97
C ALA A 573 -7.08 12.60 4.93
N ASP A 574 -7.68 11.41 5.01
CA ASP A 574 -8.80 10.99 4.16
C ASP A 574 -8.53 11.03 2.64
N ASN A 575 -7.25 11.00 2.25
CA ASN A 575 -6.81 10.80 0.86
C ASN A 575 -7.30 9.44 0.34
N GLY A 576 -7.83 9.41 -0.88
CA GLY A 576 -8.53 8.25 -1.45
C GLY A 576 -10.03 8.18 -1.13
N THR A 577 -10.63 9.27 -0.65
CA THR A 577 -12.08 9.41 -0.43
C THR A 577 -12.68 10.56 -1.26
N ASP A 578 -13.96 10.89 -1.12
CA ASP A 578 -14.61 12.00 -1.83
C ASP A 578 -14.23 13.41 -1.32
N GLU A 579 -13.58 13.49 -0.15
CA GLU A 579 -13.06 14.72 0.44
C GLU A 579 -11.75 14.43 1.18
N ALA A 580 -10.66 15.09 0.80
CA ALA A 580 -9.39 15.02 1.53
C ALA A 580 -9.24 16.21 2.48
N ALA A 581 -8.65 16.00 3.64
CA ALA A 581 -8.33 17.04 4.60
C ALA A 581 -6.80 17.29 4.60
N PHE A 582 -6.38 18.53 4.45
CA PHE A 582 -4.99 18.94 4.44
C PHE A 582 -4.72 19.95 5.55
N LYS A 583 -3.78 19.62 6.45
CA LYS A 583 -3.32 20.52 7.51
C LYS A 583 -1.88 20.93 7.24
N VAL A 584 -1.65 22.24 7.09
CA VAL A 584 -0.30 22.79 6.89
C VAL A 584 0.52 22.61 8.17
N ASP A 585 1.77 22.19 8.05
CA ASP A 585 2.68 22.09 9.19
C ASP A 585 3.05 23.49 9.72
N ALA A 586 3.16 23.63 11.03
CA ALA A 586 3.51 24.89 11.69
C ALA A 586 4.92 25.39 11.28
N ASP A 587 5.81 24.46 10.93
CA ASP A 587 7.18 24.76 10.51
C ASP A 587 7.33 24.94 8.99
N PHE A 588 6.23 24.92 8.23
CA PHE A 588 6.28 25.08 6.77
C PHE A 588 6.76 26.50 6.41
N GLY A 589 8.03 26.60 6.02
CA GLY A 589 8.70 27.87 5.73
C GLY A 589 8.30 28.53 4.40
N ASN A 590 7.53 27.84 3.56
CA ASN A 590 7.05 28.34 2.27
C ASN A 590 5.61 28.88 2.39
N THR A 591 5.23 29.80 1.51
CA THR A 591 3.85 30.35 1.47
C THR A 591 2.94 29.64 0.48
N THR A 592 3.51 28.80 -0.40
CA THR A 592 2.81 28.14 -1.51
C THR A 592 2.92 26.63 -1.34
N VAL A 593 1.79 25.94 -1.41
CA VAL A 593 1.72 24.48 -1.42
C VAL A 593 1.47 24.01 -2.85
N ALA A 594 2.14 22.93 -3.25
CA ALA A 594 1.94 22.26 -4.53
C ALA A 594 1.50 20.81 -4.31
N MET A 595 0.52 20.38 -5.10
CA MET A 595 -0.11 19.07 -5.02
C MET A 595 -0.26 18.49 -6.42
N ILE A 596 -0.04 17.19 -6.55
CA ILE A 596 -0.38 16.44 -7.76
C ILE A 596 -1.68 15.70 -7.50
N LEU A 597 -2.69 15.95 -8.32
CA LEU A 597 -3.97 15.28 -8.30
C LEU A 597 -3.92 14.11 -9.29
N ARG A 598 -4.34 12.92 -8.86
CA ARG A 598 -4.37 11.69 -9.67
C ARG A 598 -5.80 11.30 -10.02
N GLU A 599 -5.96 10.53 -11.09
CA GLU A 599 -7.26 10.02 -11.56
C GLU A 599 -8.27 11.14 -11.85
N VAL A 600 -7.78 12.28 -12.36
CA VAL A 600 -8.59 13.45 -12.70
C VAL A 600 -8.79 13.58 -14.21
N GLU A 601 -9.91 14.16 -14.61
CA GLU A 601 -10.21 14.45 -16.02
C GLU A 601 -10.25 15.97 -16.27
N GLU A 602 -10.06 16.38 -17.52
CA GLU A 602 -10.28 17.75 -17.94
C GLU A 602 -11.71 18.20 -17.63
N ASN A 603 -11.87 19.47 -17.26
CA ASN A 603 -13.12 20.07 -16.75
C ASN A 603 -13.58 19.61 -15.36
N ASP A 604 -12.86 18.72 -14.67
CA ASP A 604 -13.07 18.50 -13.25
C ASP A 604 -12.81 19.80 -12.46
N VAL A 605 -13.59 20.06 -11.43
CA VAL A 605 -13.52 21.27 -10.59
C VAL A 605 -12.97 20.89 -9.22
N VAL A 606 -11.75 21.32 -8.96
CA VAL A 606 -11.11 21.22 -7.64
C VAL A 606 -11.61 22.38 -6.79
N THR A 607 -12.06 22.09 -5.57
CA THR A 607 -12.45 23.10 -4.60
C THR A 607 -11.69 22.90 -3.31
N ILE A 608 -10.97 23.96 -2.90
CA ILE A 608 -10.27 24.03 -1.63
C ILE A 608 -11.07 24.93 -0.69
N THR A 609 -11.47 24.37 0.44
CA THR A 609 -12.28 25.04 1.45
C THR A 609 -11.46 25.24 2.71
N SER A 610 -11.31 26.49 3.15
CA SER A 610 -10.71 26.79 4.45
C SER A 610 -11.72 26.48 5.56
N ILE A 611 -11.31 25.62 6.50
CA ILE A 611 -12.05 25.28 7.71
C ILE A 611 -11.40 26.02 8.89
N ASN A 612 -12.23 26.70 9.68
CA ASN A 612 -11.76 27.43 10.84
C ASN A 612 -11.64 26.52 12.09
N GLY A 613 -11.11 27.04 13.20
CA GLY A 613 -10.91 26.28 14.45
C GLY A 613 -12.20 25.82 15.14
N LEU A 614 -13.38 26.17 14.60
CA LEU A 614 -14.69 25.68 15.04
C LEU A 614 -15.26 24.58 14.14
N GLY A 615 -14.50 24.12 13.13
CA GLY A 615 -14.94 23.13 12.15
C GLY A 615 -15.93 23.68 11.12
N MET A 616 -16.05 25.01 10.98
CA MET A 616 -16.95 25.62 10.00
C MET A 616 -16.19 25.99 8.74
N SER A 617 -16.81 25.70 7.59
CA SER A 617 -16.39 26.27 6.30
C SER A 617 -16.59 27.78 6.33
N VAL A 618 -15.50 28.50 6.07
CA VAL A 618 -15.46 29.97 6.15
C VAL A 618 -15.13 30.65 4.83
N ALA A 619 -14.41 29.96 3.93
CA ALA A 619 -14.11 30.46 2.60
C ALA A 619 -13.75 29.32 1.64
N THR A 620 -13.97 29.51 0.34
CA THR A 620 -13.64 28.52 -0.70
C THR A 620 -12.96 29.19 -1.89
N ALA A 621 -12.06 28.44 -2.53
CA ALA A 621 -11.54 28.73 -3.87
C ALA A 621 -11.76 27.50 -4.75
N SER A 622 -12.03 27.71 -6.03
CA SER A 622 -12.22 26.63 -6.99
C SER A 622 -11.41 26.87 -8.26
N LEU A 623 -10.96 25.78 -8.86
CA LEU A 623 -10.21 25.74 -10.10
C LEU A 623 -10.79 24.65 -11.00
N THR A 624 -11.14 25.02 -12.23
CA THR A 624 -11.49 24.04 -13.27
C THR A 624 -10.20 23.58 -13.92
N LEU A 625 -9.96 22.27 -13.92
CA LEU A 625 -8.82 21.66 -14.58
C LEU A 625 -8.97 21.77 -16.10
N VAL A 626 -7.86 22.05 -16.76
CA VAL A 626 -7.78 22.19 -18.22
C VAL A 626 -6.76 21.22 -18.77
N ASP A 627 -7.01 20.76 -20.00
CA ASP A 627 -5.98 20.09 -20.77
C ASP A 627 -4.79 21.06 -20.98
N THR A 628 -3.58 20.56 -20.75
CA THR A 628 -2.34 21.33 -20.89
C THR A 628 -1.45 20.84 -22.02
N VAL A 629 -1.83 19.75 -22.68
CA VAL A 629 -1.03 19.03 -23.69
C VAL A 629 -1.76 19.12 -25.02
N ALA A 630 -1.09 19.65 -26.04
CA ALA A 630 -1.73 19.82 -27.34
C ALA A 630 -1.68 18.50 -28.13
N PRO A 631 -2.57 18.27 -29.11
CA PRO A 631 -2.51 17.06 -29.92
C PRO A 631 -1.23 17.02 -30.75
N THR A 632 -0.57 15.86 -30.80
CA THR A 632 0.59 15.58 -31.64
C THR A 632 0.38 14.37 -32.53
N THR A 633 1.16 14.26 -33.59
CA THR A 633 1.19 13.08 -34.46
C THR A 633 1.89 11.92 -33.74
N VAL A 634 1.33 10.72 -33.87
CA VAL A 634 1.88 9.50 -33.24
C VAL A 634 2.44 8.54 -34.29
N LEU A 635 2.94 7.37 -33.87
CA LEU A 635 3.45 6.37 -34.81
C LEU A 635 2.36 5.94 -35.81
N GLN A 636 2.71 5.95 -37.10
CA GLN A 636 1.80 5.55 -38.17
C GLN A 636 1.95 4.05 -38.44
N ASN A 637 0.85 3.31 -38.39
CA ASN A 637 0.89 1.87 -38.66
C ASN A 637 0.96 1.58 -40.16
N SER A 638 2.00 0.86 -40.60
CA SER A 638 2.22 0.51 -42.02
C SER A 638 1.92 -0.96 -42.36
N TYR A 639 1.04 -1.62 -41.60
CA TYR A 639 0.42 -2.91 -41.93
C TYR A 639 1.38 -4.09 -42.16
N GLY A 640 2.35 -4.29 -41.27
CA GLY A 640 3.17 -5.51 -41.26
C GLY A 640 4.18 -5.60 -42.40
N TYR A 641 4.66 -4.46 -42.88
CA TYR A 641 5.86 -4.38 -43.72
C TYR A 641 7.01 -5.20 -43.07
N LYS A 642 7.73 -6.05 -43.80
CA LYS A 642 8.67 -7.02 -43.17
C LYS A 642 10.01 -6.43 -42.71
N SER A 643 10.24 -5.11 -42.83
CA SER A 643 11.50 -4.47 -42.44
C SER A 643 11.41 -3.81 -41.05
N GLU A 644 12.57 -3.48 -40.47
CA GLU A 644 12.72 -3.02 -39.08
C GLU A 644 11.99 -1.71 -38.74
N ASN A 645 11.55 -0.91 -39.73
CA ASN A 645 10.98 0.44 -39.53
C ASN A 645 9.55 0.62 -40.11
N THR A 646 8.61 -0.26 -39.79
CA THR A 646 7.21 -0.13 -40.26
C THR A 646 6.45 1.00 -39.59
N ASN A 647 6.73 1.25 -38.32
CA ASN A 647 6.03 2.21 -37.46
C ASN A 647 7.09 2.99 -36.65
N GLY A 648 7.92 3.76 -37.36
CA GLY A 648 9.08 4.44 -36.77
C GLY A 648 8.96 5.97 -36.80
N VAL A 649 10.04 6.61 -36.38
CA VAL A 649 10.24 8.05 -36.47
C VAL A 649 11.45 8.36 -37.34
N ALA A 650 11.59 9.60 -37.80
CA ALA A 650 12.81 10.04 -38.46
C ALA A 650 13.97 10.08 -37.44
N GLY A 651 15.08 9.41 -37.79
CA GLY A 651 16.26 9.22 -36.95
C GLY A 651 17.51 9.96 -37.45
N LEU A 652 18.62 9.79 -36.71
CA LEU A 652 19.93 10.37 -37.05
C LEU A 652 20.68 9.46 -38.04
N ALA A 653 20.76 9.84 -39.32
CA ALA A 653 21.53 9.10 -40.32
C ALA A 653 22.94 9.69 -40.51
N TYR A 654 23.91 9.22 -39.70
CA TYR A 654 25.33 9.54 -39.89
C TYR A 654 26.08 8.46 -40.67
N GLY A 655 26.75 8.85 -41.76
CA GLY A 655 27.71 7.99 -42.47
C GLY A 655 29.11 8.04 -41.84
N GLN A 656 29.89 6.95 -41.90
CA GLN A 656 31.26 6.88 -41.36
C GLN A 656 32.35 7.44 -42.32
N GLY A 657 32.00 8.42 -43.15
CA GLY A 657 32.90 9.10 -44.07
C GLY A 657 33.09 8.37 -45.41
N GLY A 658 32.66 9.02 -46.50
CA GLY A 658 32.70 8.51 -47.89
C GLY A 658 31.31 8.40 -48.54
N GLU A 659 30.28 8.26 -47.72
CA GLU A 659 28.86 8.20 -48.11
C GLU A 659 28.08 9.35 -47.45
N LEU A 660 27.02 9.79 -48.12
CA LEU A 660 26.15 10.88 -47.69
C LEU A 660 25.68 10.64 -46.25
N SER A 661 26.01 11.59 -45.36
CA SER A 661 25.25 11.75 -44.12
C SER A 661 23.93 12.35 -44.57
N ASP A 662 22.86 11.56 -44.57
CA ASP A 662 21.52 12.09 -44.83
C ASP A 662 21.15 12.90 -43.58
N ILE A 663 21.64 14.14 -43.54
CA ILE A 663 21.14 15.14 -42.61
C ILE A 663 19.74 15.44 -43.15
N ILE A 664 18.77 14.58 -42.81
CA ILE A 664 17.42 15.08 -42.60
C ILE A 664 17.64 16.20 -41.59
N ALA A 665 17.55 17.44 -42.06
CA ALA A 665 17.91 18.65 -41.32
C ALA A 665 17.46 18.53 -39.87
N ASP A 666 18.26 19.04 -38.93
CA ASP A 666 18.12 18.97 -37.46
C ASP A 666 16.70 19.27 -36.87
N SER A 667 15.66 19.48 -37.68
CA SER A 667 14.27 19.76 -37.33
C SER A 667 13.32 18.54 -37.25
N ASN A 668 13.72 17.32 -37.64
CA ASN A 668 12.76 16.20 -37.79
C ASN A 668 13.04 14.97 -36.90
N LEU A 669 14.02 15.01 -35.99
CA LEU A 669 14.29 13.89 -35.10
C LEU A 669 13.06 13.59 -34.22
N GLY A 670 12.62 12.34 -34.16
CA GLY A 670 11.44 11.94 -33.39
C GLY A 670 10.10 12.20 -34.08
N THR A 671 10.09 12.82 -35.27
CA THR A 671 8.87 13.01 -36.06
C THR A 671 8.42 11.67 -36.68
N PRO A 672 7.15 11.24 -36.51
CA PRO A 672 6.65 9.98 -37.09
C PRO A 672 6.79 9.88 -38.61
N LEU A 673 7.07 8.67 -39.10
CA LEU A 673 7.12 8.37 -40.53
C LEU A 673 5.73 8.02 -41.07
N LEU A 674 5.30 8.67 -42.15
CA LEU A 674 4.15 8.29 -42.97
C LEU A 674 4.64 7.50 -44.19
N ASN A 675 4.68 6.17 -44.06
CA ASN A 675 5.11 5.30 -45.15
C ASN A 675 4.01 5.16 -46.23
N LEU A 676 4.36 5.51 -47.46
CA LEU A 676 3.52 5.26 -48.63
C LEU A 676 3.87 3.87 -49.18
N THR A 677 2.96 2.91 -48.98
CA THR A 677 3.22 1.49 -49.26
C THR A 677 2.42 0.99 -50.48
N PRO A 678 2.84 -0.13 -51.12
CA PRO A 678 2.11 -0.73 -52.24
C PRO A 678 0.66 -1.13 -51.91
N ARG A 679 0.30 -1.32 -50.64
CA ARG A 679 -1.09 -1.55 -50.23
C ARG A 679 -2.01 -0.37 -50.54
N LEU A 680 -1.47 0.85 -50.65
CA LEU A 680 -2.23 2.00 -51.12
C LEU A 680 -2.60 1.90 -52.59
N LEU A 681 -2.01 0.99 -53.38
CA LEU A 681 -2.38 0.76 -54.77
C LEU A 681 -3.65 -0.10 -54.92
N VAL A 682 -4.13 -0.74 -53.85
CA VAL A 682 -5.36 -1.57 -53.86
C VAL A 682 -6.54 -0.76 -54.43
N PRO A 683 -7.16 -1.21 -55.54
CA PRO A 683 -8.30 -0.54 -56.13
C PRO A 683 -9.45 -0.44 -55.13
N GLN A 684 -10.23 0.64 -55.24
CA GLN A 684 -11.46 0.80 -54.47
C GLN A 684 -12.67 0.56 -55.38
N ASP A 685 -13.71 -0.06 -54.84
CA ASP A 685 -14.99 -0.16 -55.53
C ASP A 685 -15.50 1.25 -55.85
N PRO A 686 -15.80 1.56 -57.12
CA PRO A 686 -16.09 2.94 -57.54
C PRO A 686 -17.45 3.46 -57.01
N THR A 687 -18.30 2.60 -56.46
CA THR A 687 -19.63 2.95 -55.94
C THR A 687 -19.60 3.14 -54.43
N THR A 688 -18.82 2.33 -53.72
CA THR A 688 -18.78 2.28 -52.26
C THR A 688 -17.51 2.90 -51.66
N GLY A 689 -16.45 3.05 -52.45
CA GLY A 689 -15.13 3.54 -51.99
C GLY A 689 -14.38 2.53 -51.11
N ILE A 690 -14.89 1.30 -50.96
CA ILE A 690 -14.29 0.26 -50.14
C ILE A 690 -13.15 -0.39 -50.93
N ALA A 691 -12.00 -0.61 -50.27
CA ALA A 691 -10.87 -1.30 -50.86
C ALA A 691 -11.25 -2.73 -51.28
N LEU A 692 -10.88 -3.12 -52.49
CA LEU A 692 -11.00 -4.49 -53.00
C LEU A 692 -9.94 -5.40 -52.34
N PRO A 693 -10.03 -6.73 -52.49
CA PRO A 693 -8.97 -7.64 -52.05
C PRO A 693 -7.58 -7.26 -52.57
N VAL A 694 -6.53 -7.48 -51.76
CA VAL A 694 -5.13 -7.21 -52.12
C VAL A 694 -4.70 -7.90 -53.42
N GLY A 695 -5.26 -9.08 -53.72
CA GLY A 695 -5.02 -9.78 -54.98
C GLY A 695 -5.45 -9.02 -56.23
N ASP A 696 -6.30 -8.00 -56.10
CA ASP A 696 -6.81 -7.21 -57.22
C ASP A 696 -5.93 -6.00 -57.59
N ILE A 697 -4.85 -5.72 -56.83
CA ILE A 697 -3.97 -4.55 -57.04
C ILE A 697 -3.59 -4.37 -58.52
N TRP A 698 -3.22 -5.46 -59.18
CA TRP A 698 -2.67 -5.42 -60.53
C TRP A 698 -3.65 -5.81 -61.64
N ASN A 699 -4.93 -5.97 -61.31
CA ASN A 699 -5.94 -6.36 -62.29
C ASN A 699 -6.03 -5.36 -63.45
N SER A 700 -5.90 -4.05 -63.19
CA SER A 700 -5.94 -3.03 -64.23
C SER A 700 -4.78 -3.16 -65.22
N LEU A 701 -3.56 -3.37 -64.72
CA LEU A 701 -2.37 -3.58 -65.55
C LEU A 701 -2.50 -4.86 -66.39
N THR A 702 -2.90 -5.96 -65.75
CA THR A 702 -3.08 -7.27 -66.41
C THR A 702 -4.19 -7.22 -67.47
N ASN A 703 -5.28 -6.49 -67.20
CA ASN A 703 -6.39 -6.32 -68.14
C ASN A 703 -6.02 -5.37 -69.29
N GLY A 704 -5.07 -4.45 -69.10
CA GLY A 704 -4.55 -3.58 -70.17
C GLY A 704 -3.97 -4.42 -71.30
N ILE A 705 -3.01 -5.29 -70.98
CA ILE A 705 -2.44 -6.24 -71.95
C ILE A 705 -3.52 -7.11 -72.61
N LYS A 706 -4.47 -7.68 -71.83
CA LYS A 706 -5.54 -8.52 -72.39
C LYS A 706 -6.48 -7.75 -73.33
N GLN A 707 -6.67 -6.45 -73.12
CA GLN A 707 -7.48 -5.64 -74.03
C GLN A 707 -6.75 -5.35 -75.34
N GLU A 708 -5.43 -5.15 -75.29
CA GLU A 708 -4.58 -5.02 -76.48
C GLU A 708 -4.61 -6.30 -77.33
N GLU A 709 -4.58 -7.48 -76.69
CA GLU A 709 -4.79 -8.78 -77.34
C GLU A 709 -6.13 -8.86 -78.10
N ASN A 710 -7.19 -8.23 -77.58
CA ASN A 710 -8.54 -8.31 -78.14
C ASN A 710 -8.89 -7.19 -79.14
N ASN A 711 -8.29 -6.00 -79.03
CA ASN A 711 -8.59 -4.84 -79.87
C ASN A 711 -7.84 -4.84 -81.21
N ALA A 712 -6.80 -5.67 -81.37
CA ALA A 712 -5.93 -5.64 -82.53
C ALA A 712 -6.58 -6.06 -83.86
N GLY A 713 -7.84 -6.52 -83.93
CA GLY A 713 -8.59 -6.78 -85.19
C GLY A 713 -7.92 -7.72 -86.22
N LEU A 714 -6.78 -8.27 -85.84
CA LEU A 714 -5.84 -9.11 -86.55
C LEU A 714 -5.45 -10.14 -85.48
N MET A 715 -5.48 -11.42 -85.82
CA MET A 715 -5.01 -12.47 -84.92
C MET A 715 -3.49 -12.35 -84.78
N VAL A 716 -3.04 -11.43 -83.94
CA VAL A 716 -1.62 -11.24 -83.73
C VAL A 716 -1.22 -11.78 -82.38
N ASP A 717 -0.42 -12.84 -82.48
CA ASP A 717 0.05 -13.75 -81.43
C ASP A 717 1.09 -13.08 -80.50
N TRP A 718 1.08 -11.75 -80.41
CA TRP A 718 2.12 -10.92 -79.81
C TRP A 718 2.24 -11.11 -78.30
N VAL A 719 1.15 -11.39 -77.59
CA VAL A 719 1.17 -11.70 -76.17
C VAL A 719 0.05 -12.69 -75.85
N ASN A 720 0.24 -13.97 -76.17
CA ASN A 720 -0.67 -15.00 -75.67
C ASN A 720 -0.47 -15.15 -74.15
N THR A 721 -1.11 -14.28 -73.38
CA THR A 721 -1.04 -14.22 -71.92
C THR A 721 -1.51 -15.52 -71.26
N THR A 722 -2.26 -16.35 -71.99
CA THR A 722 -2.83 -17.61 -71.50
C THR A 722 -1.89 -18.80 -71.69
N SER A 723 -0.96 -18.74 -72.66
CA SER A 723 -0.07 -19.86 -73.02
C SER A 723 1.41 -19.60 -72.70
N ASN A 724 1.82 -18.33 -72.62
CA ASN A 724 3.23 -17.93 -72.51
C ASN A 724 3.60 -17.28 -71.17
N ILE A 725 2.63 -17.06 -70.28
CA ILE A 725 2.81 -16.38 -68.99
C ILE A 725 2.40 -17.35 -67.87
N PRO A 726 3.30 -17.63 -66.90
CA PRO A 726 2.96 -18.42 -65.73
C PRO A 726 1.77 -17.79 -64.98
N SER A 727 0.77 -18.61 -64.60
CA SER A 727 -0.48 -18.14 -63.98
C SER A 727 -0.29 -17.46 -62.61
N ASP A 728 0.90 -17.59 -62.03
CA ASP A 728 1.32 -17.05 -60.75
C ASP A 728 1.90 -15.62 -60.84
N ILE A 729 2.23 -15.15 -62.05
CA ILE A 729 2.92 -13.88 -62.30
C ILE A 729 1.96 -12.82 -62.87
N VAL A 730 2.12 -11.59 -62.39
CA VAL A 730 1.43 -10.40 -62.89
C VAL A 730 2.31 -9.72 -63.95
N VAL A 731 1.74 -9.35 -65.10
CA VAL A 731 2.50 -8.73 -66.20
C VAL A 731 1.89 -7.43 -66.72
N TYR A 732 2.74 -6.55 -67.25
CA TYR A 732 2.37 -5.30 -67.92
C TYR A 732 3.43 -4.86 -68.96
N ASP A 733 3.11 -3.90 -69.83
CA ASP A 733 4.04 -3.31 -70.82
C ASP A 733 4.01 -1.77 -70.74
N GLU A 734 4.76 -1.10 -71.63
CA GLU A 734 4.84 0.38 -71.66
C GLU A 734 3.45 1.02 -71.88
N THR A 735 2.61 0.42 -72.73
CA THR A 735 1.27 0.95 -73.04
C THR A 735 0.31 0.76 -71.87
N ALA A 736 0.30 -0.43 -71.26
CA ALA A 736 -0.49 -0.75 -70.09
C ALA A 736 -0.08 0.11 -68.88
N PHE A 737 1.22 0.35 -68.67
CA PHE A 737 1.71 1.25 -67.62
C PHE A 737 1.31 2.70 -67.88
N THR A 738 1.49 3.19 -69.11
CA THR A 738 1.12 4.58 -69.48
C THR A 738 -0.37 4.85 -69.32
N ASN A 739 -1.21 3.85 -69.59
CA ASN A 739 -2.67 3.94 -69.42
C ASN A 739 -3.13 3.63 -67.99
N TRP A 740 -2.24 3.12 -67.13
CA TRP A 740 -2.58 2.82 -65.76
C TRP A 740 -2.65 4.08 -64.92
N ASN A 741 -3.66 4.12 -64.09
CA ASN A 741 -3.84 5.17 -63.10
C ASN A 741 -3.88 4.49 -61.73
N ALA A 742 -2.89 4.76 -60.88
CA ALA A 742 -2.85 4.27 -59.50
C ALA A 742 -4.12 4.69 -58.71
N GLY A 743 -4.75 5.78 -59.15
CA GLY A 743 -6.02 6.30 -58.66
C GLY A 743 -5.85 7.15 -57.42
N ALA A 744 -6.87 7.98 -57.17
CA ALA A 744 -6.91 8.79 -55.96
C ALA A 744 -7.02 7.91 -54.71
N ARG A 745 -6.34 8.31 -53.63
CA ARG A 745 -6.37 7.62 -52.34
C ARG A 745 -6.60 8.59 -51.20
N ARG A 746 -7.38 8.13 -50.22
CA ARG A 746 -7.53 8.80 -48.93
C ARG A 746 -6.57 8.15 -47.94
N ILE A 747 -5.68 8.94 -47.35
CA ILE A 747 -4.64 8.52 -46.42
C ILE A 747 -4.94 9.15 -45.07
N GLY A 748 -4.82 8.38 -43.98
CA GLY A 748 -4.99 8.86 -42.62
C GLY A 748 -3.65 9.10 -41.93
N ILE A 749 -3.59 10.13 -41.09
CA ILE A 749 -2.47 10.44 -40.19
C ILE A 749 -3.02 10.40 -38.77
N ALA A 750 -2.48 9.52 -37.93
CA ALA A 750 -2.91 9.33 -36.54
C ALA A 750 -2.34 10.38 -35.58
N PHE A 751 -3.14 10.76 -34.57
CA PHE A 751 -2.82 11.73 -33.53
C PHE A 751 -2.92 11.11 -32.12
N SER A 752 -2.38 11.82 -31.12
CA SER A 752 -2.38 11.41 -29.71
C SER A 752 -3.81 11.25 -29.18
N GLU A 753 -4.71 12.13 -29.59
CA GLU A 753 -6.04 12.33 -29.02
C GLU A 753 -7.01 12.88 -30.09
N ASP A 754 -8.25 13.14 -29.70
CA ASP A 754 -9.29 13.77 -30.52
C ASP A 754 -8.85 15.13 -31.09
N VAL A 755 -8.97 15.31 -32.41
CA VAL A 755 -8.51 16.55 -33.08
C VAL A 755 -9.62 17.30 -33.80
N THR A 756 -9.45 18.61 -33.87
CA THR A 756 -10.20 19.53 -34.72
C THR A 756 -9.25 20.27 -35.66
N LEU A 757 -9.74 20.62 -36.85
CA LEU A 757 -8.94 21.27 -37.89
C LEU A 757 -9.46 22.69 -38.14
N SER A 758 -8.60 23.69 -37.92
CA SER A 758 -8.91 25.11 -38.11
C SER A 758 -8.50 25.66 -39.49
N GLY A 759 -7.67 24.92 -40.24
CA GLY A 759 -7.18 25.29 -41.57
C GLY A 759 -6.44 24.14 -42.26
N ASN A 760 -5.87 24.38 -43.44
CA ASN A 760 -5.03 23.37 -44.10
C ASN A 760 -3.63 23.33 -43.45
N PRO A 761 -3.05 22.14 -43.25
CA PRO A 761 -1.64 22.03 -42.83
C PRO A 761 -0.69 22.62 -43.87
N ALA A 762 0.53 22.93 -43.44
CA ALA A 762 1.59 23.31 -44.35
C ALA A 762 2.06 22.06 -45.11
N LEU A 763 2.09 22.18 -46.45
CA LEU A 763 2.36 21.08 -47.36
C LEU A 763 3.70 21.25 -48.06
N PRO A 764 4.30 20.14 -48.53
CA PRO A 764 5.45 20.20 -49.41
C PRO A 764 5.15 20.94 -50.72
N VAL A 765 6.17 21.56 -51.31
CA VAL A 765 6.01 22.30 -52.56
C VAL A 765 5.63 21.35 -53.69
N GLY A 766 4.49 21.61 -54.34
CA GLY A 766 4.01 20.80 -55.46
C GLY A 766 3.18 19.58 -55.06
N ALA A 767 2.99 19.33 -53.76
CA ALA A 767 2.12 18.27 -53.29
C ALA A 767 0.65 18.50 -53.67
N ASP A 768 -0.02 17.43 -54.08
CA ASP A 768 -1.43 17.45 -54.48
C ASP A 768 -2.38 17.09 -53.32
N PHE A 769 -1.88 17.12 -52.08
CA PHE A 769 -2.62 16.74 -50.88
C PHE A 769 -3.72 17.75 -50.57
N ASN A 770 -4.96 17.28 -50.51
CA ASN A 770 -6.13 18.14 -50.32
C ASN A 770 -7.23 17.43 -49.52
N ALA A 771 -8.36 18.13 -49.30
CA ALA A 771 -9.54 17.60 -48.61
C ALA A 771 -9.24 17.04 -47.20
N PHE A 772 -8.40 17.76 -46.44
CA PHE A 772 -8.08 17.45 -45.05
C PHE A 772 -9.34 17.42 -44.18
N MET A 773 -9.52 16.36 -43.41
CA MET A 773 -10.69 16.15 -42.58
C MET A 773 -10.32 15.38 -41.31
N ALA A 774 -10.63 15.98 -40.15
CA ALA A 774 -10.53 15.30 -38.86
C ALA A 774 -11.59 14.19 -38.77
N GLN A 775 -11.15 13.03 -38.29
CA GLN A 775 -11.96 11.84 -38.06
C GLN A 775 -11.51 11.25 -36.73
N ASN A 776 -12.24 11.59 -35.68
CA ASN A 776 -11.96 11.08 -34.35
C ASN A 776 -12.69 9.76 -34.14
N ASN A 777 -12.17 8.97 -33.22
CA ASN A 777 -12.76 7.72 -32.77
C ASN A 777 -12.98 6.69 -33.90
N VAL A 778 -12.06 6.61 -34.88
CA VAL A 778 -12.16 5.68 -36.00
C VAL A 778 -11.80 4.27 -35.53
N VAL A 779 -12.70 3.33 -35.73
CA VAL A 779 -12.46 1.91 -35.46
C VAL A 779 -11.46 1.35 -36.48
N GLN A 780 -10.30 0.90 -35.99
CA GLN A 780 -9.35 0.14 -36.81
C GLN A 780 -9.93 -1.24 -37.11
N ASN A 781 -9.90 -1.64 -38.39
CA ASN A 781 -10.30 -2.97 -38.84
C ASN A 781 -9.10 -3.64 -39.51
N ASP A 782 -8.12 -3.99 -38.68
CA ASP A 782 -6.84 -4.52 -39.12
C ASP A 782 -6.82 -6.04 -38.91
N GLN A 783 -6.41 -6.77 -39.95
CA GLN A 783 -6.36 -8.23 -40.12
C GLN A 783 -6.45 -9.09 -38.83
N SER A 784 -7.68 -9.23 -38.32
CA SER A 784 -8.16 -10.25 -37.36
C SER A 784 -7.73 -10.18 -35.89
N ASN A 785 -7.12 -9.10 -35.36
CA ASN A 785 -7.06 -8.89 -33.89
C ASN A 785 -6.72 -7.44 -33.47
N ARG A 786 -7.38 -6.99 -32.39
CA ARG A 786 -7.50 -5.64 -31.79
C ARG A 786 -8.32 -4.62 -32.62
N ILE A 787 -9.57 -4.43 -32.19
CA ILE A 787 -10.37 -3.23 -32.48
C ILE A 787 -9.83 -2.13 -31.56
N SER A 788 -8.78 -1.42 -31.97
CA SER A 788 -8.39 -0.15 -31.35
C SER A 788 -9.15 1.00 -32.01
N VAL A 789 -9.41 2.04 -31.23
CA VAL A 789 -9.91 3.31 -31.73
C VAL A 789 -8.69 4.16 -32.13
N THR A 790 -8.82 5.03 -33.13
CA THR A 790 -7.77 5.95 -33.60
C THR A 790 -8.34 7.28 -34.02
N ASP A 791 -7.65 8.33 -33.61
CA ASP A 791 -7.95 9.70 -34.00
C ASP A 791 -7.03 10.08 -35.13
N LEU A 792 -7.60 10.47 -36.26
CA LEU A 792 -6.82 10.73 -37.46
C LEU A 792 -7.30 11.94 -38.23
N ILE A 793 -6.37 12.55 -38.96
CA ILE A 793 -6.69 13.46 -40.04
C ILE A 793 -6.49 12.71 -41.35
N SER A 794 -7.55 12.67 -42.16
CA SER A 794 -7.46 12.11 -43.51
C SER A 794 -7.24 13.20 -44.55
N PHE A 795 -6.49 12.90 -45.59
CA PHE A 795 -6.35 13.75 -46.78
C PHE A 795 -6.44 12.90 -48.06
N GLN A 796 -6.61 13.55 -49.20
CA GLN A 796 -6.64 12.91 -50.51
C GLN A 796 -5.43 13.32 -51.35
N THR A 797 -4.85 12.33 -52.03
CA THR A 797 -3.93 12.52 -53.16
C THR A 797 -4.60 11.97 -54.42
N SER A 798 -4.35 12.60 -55.56
CA SER A 798 -4.91 12.18 -56.86
C SER A 798 -4.12 11.04 -57.50
N ASP A 799 -2.84 10.91 -57.16
CA ASP A 799 -1.95 9.85 -57.61
C ASP A 799 -0.95 9.50 -56.50
N VAL A 800 -1.21 8.37 -55.83
CA VAL A 800 -0.39 7.92 -54.70
C VAL A 800 1.01 7.47 -55.11
N LEU A 801 1.23 7.07 -56.37
CA LEU A 801 2.55 6.71 -56.88
C LEU A 801 3.37 7.98 -57.12
N ALA A 802 2.75 9.02 -57.70
CA ALA A 802 3.39 10.32 -57.83
C ALA A 802 3.69 10.96 -56.46
N ALA A 803 2.81 10.76 -55.47
CA ALA A 803 3.02 11.22 -54.11
C ALA A 803 4.26 10.57 -53.45
N ALA A 804 4.42 9.25 -53.61
CA ALA A 804 5.60 8.50 -53.17
C ALA A 804 6.88 9.05 -53.82
N ASN A 805 6.95 9.03 -55.15
CA ASN A 805 8.17 9.37 -55.88
C ASN A 805 8.65 10.80 -55.65
N ASN A 806 7.73 11.77 -55.53
CA ASN A 806 8.06 13.19 -55.52
C ASN A 806 8.22 13.80 -54.11
N HIS A 807 7.69 13.15 -53.07
CA HIS A 807 7.65 13.72 -51.71
C HIS A 807 8.36 12.87 -50.64
N ASP A 808 9.17 11.89 -51.03
CA ASP A 808 10.02 11.16 -50.07
C ASP A 808 10.96 12.12 -49.31
N GLY A 809 10.85 12.10 -47.98
CA GLY A 809 11.60 12.96 -47.06
C GLY A 809 10.95 14.32 -46.77
N ASP A 810 9.88 14.68 -47.47
CA ASP A 810 9.15 15.92 -47.22
C ASP A 810 8.27 15.82 -45.96
N VAL A 811 7.87 16.97 -45.41
CA VAL A 811 7.09 17.07 -44.16
C VAL A 811 5.69 17.61 -44.43
N ILE A 812 4.68 17.01 -43.79
CA ILE A 812 3.36 17.61 -43.59
C ILE A 812 3.32 18.18 -42.16
N ASP A 813 3.11 19.48 -42.02
CA ASP A 813 3.16 20.18 -40.73
C ASP A 813 1.78 20.72 -40.32
N PHE A 814 1.28 20.26 -39.18
CA PHE A 814 -0.01 20.61 -38.59
C PHE A 814 0.07 21.71 -37.54
N THR A 815 1.26 22.27 -37.31
CA THR A 815 1.49 23.35 -36.33
C THR A 815 0.48 24.48 -36.49
N GLY A 816 -0.24 24.80 -35.41
CA GLY A 816 -1.19 25.89 -35.34
C GLY A 816 -2.48 25.70 -36.13
N VAL A 817 -2.67 24.56 -36.80
CA VAL A 817 -3.92 24.26 -37.54
C VAL A 817 -4.74 23.15 -36.91
N ILE A 818 -4.17 22.37 -35.99
CA ILE A 818 -4.89 21.39 -35.16
C ILE A 818 -5.01 21.85 -33.71
N ALA A 819 -6.12 21.49 -33.09
CA ALA A 819 -6.38 21.66 -31.67
C ALA A 819 -7.27 20.52 -31.15
N ASP A 820 -7.21 20.23 -29.86
CA ASP A 820 -8.10 19.29 -29.18
C ASP A 820 -9.54 19.86 -29.05
N ALA A 821 -10.40 19.16 -28.28
CA ALA A 821 -11.75 19.62 -27.96
C ALA A 821 -11.79 20.83 -27.00
N THR A 822 -10.70 21.09 -26.26
CA THR A 822 -10.57 22.21 -25.30
C THR A 822 -10.01 23.49 -25.95
N ALA A 823 -9.70 23.44 -27.25
CA ALA A 823 -9.05 24.49 -28.03
C ALA A 823 -7.57 24.74 -27.68
N ASN A 824 -6.90 23.72 -27.14
CA ASN A 824 -5.45 23.66 -27.01
C ASN A 824 -4.82 23.38 -28.38
N ALA A 825 -4.33 24.44 -29.04
CA ALA A 825 -3.77 24.35 -30.38
C ALA A 825 -2.30 23.93 -30.36
N SER A 826 -1.93 22.99 -31.25
CA SER A 826 -0.54 22.58 -31.43
C SER A 826 0.37 23.77 -31.79
N THR A 827 1.56 23.75 -31.21
CA THR A 827 2.66 24.67 -31.45
C THR A 827 3.81 23.93 -32.13
N ALA A 828 4.86 24.65 -32.50
CA ALA A 828 6.03 24.04 -33.13
C ALA A 828 6.74 23.05 -32.19
N ASP A 829 6.65 23.27 -30.88
CA ASP A 829 7.30 22.44 -29.85
C ASP A 829 6.55 21.12 -29.63
N ASP A 830 5.27 21.02 -30.02
CA ASP A 830 4.48 19.78 -29.90
C ASP A 830 4.75 18.80 -31.05
N ASN A 831 5.57 19.19 -32.05
CA ASN A 831 6.01 18.37 -33.18
C ASN A 831 4.87 17.62 -33.89
N ALA A 832 3.72 18.28 -34.10
CA ALA A 832 2.58 17.74 -34.83
C ALA A 832 2.86 17.64 -36.34
N ARG A 833 3.72 16.71 -36.74
CA ARG A 833 4.31 16.59 -38.08
C ARG A 833 4.45 15.14 -38.48
N VAL A 834 4.41 14.87 -39.78
CA VAL A 834 4.83 13.56 -40.32
C VAL A 834 5.84 13.74 -41.44
N VAL A 835 6.83 12.84 -41.50
CA VAL A 835 7.78 12.74 -42.61
C VAL A 835 7.26 11.71 -43.59
N ILE A 836 7.01 12.10 -44.83
CA ILE A 836 6.59 11.19 -45.89
C ILE A 836 7.78 10.30 -46.23
N LYS A 837 7.54 8.99 -46.31
CA LYS A 837 8.53 8.02 -46.74
C LYS A 837 8.01 7.19 -47.89
N ASP A 838 8.77 7.18 -48.98
CA ASP A 838 8.51 6.30 -50.09
C ASP A 838 8.92 4.87 -49.73
N ARG A 839 7.93 3.99 -49.64
CA ARG A 839 8.10 2.55 -49.47
C ARG A 839 7.50 1.78 -50.64
N MET A 840 7.16 2.47 -51.73
CA MET A 840 6.84 1.83 -52.99
C MET A 840 8.13 1.39 -53.66
N PRO A 841 8.21 0.16 -54.18
CA PRO A 841 9.36 -0.22 -54.98
C PRO A 841 9.27 0.40 -56.37
N ALA A 842 10.43 0.67 -56.95
CA ALA A 842 10.54 1.19 -58.32
C ALA A 842 9.83 0.27 -59.34
N MET A 843 8.99 0.87 -60.17
CA MET A 843 8.26 0.24 -61.25
C MET A 843 8.95 0.54 -62.57
N ALA A 844 9.17 -0.49 -63.40
CA ALA A 844 9.64 -0.27 -64.74
C ALA A 844 8.54 0.43 -65.56
N THR A 845 8.87 1.47 -66.31
CA THR A 845 7.94 2.18 -67.20
C THR A 845 8.08 1.68 -68.63
N LYS A 846 9.27 1.21 -69.00
CA LYS A 846 9.63 0.74 -70.34
C LYS A 846 10.76 -0.27 -70.25
N ALA A 847 10.72 -1.31 -71.08
CA ALA A 847 11.84 -2.24 -71.23
C ALA A 847 12.08 -2.59 -72.70
N THR A 848 13.32 -2.47 -73.18
CA THR A 848 13.67 -2.67 -74.59
C THR A 848 14.87 -3.58 -74.78
N TYR A 849 14.84 -4.41 -75.82
CA TYR A 849 15.96 -5.22 -76.27
C TYR A 849 16.55 -4.65 -77.56
N THR A 850 17.84 -4.28 -77.52
CA THR A 850 18.54 -3.65 -78.65
C THR A 850 19.46 -4.62 -79.42
N GLY A 851 19.53 -5.88 -78.99
CA GLY A 851 20.54 -6.84 -79.46
C GLY A 851 21.83 -6.82 -78.65
N GLU A 852 22.27 -5.65 -78.21
CA GLU A 852 23.52 -5.46 -77.45
C GLU A 852 23.30 -5.31 -75.95
N ALA A 853 22.12 -4.87 -75.55
CA ALA A 853 21.74 -4.72 -74.16
C ALA A 853 20.23 -4.84 -73.98
N ILE A 854 19.82 -5.08 -72.74
CA ILE A 854 18.47 -4.77 -72.27
C ILE A 854 18.54 -3.41 -71.58
N ILE A 855 17.61 -2.53 -71.92
CA ILE A 855 17.47 -1.20 -71.31
C ILE A 855 16.12 -1.16 -70.61
N VAL A 856 16.12 -0.94 -69.30
CA VAL A 856 14.92 -0.80 -68.48
C VAL A 856 14.87 0.62 -67.94
N GLU A 857 13.76 1.32 -68.17
CA GLU A 857 13.48 2.62 -67.58
C GLU A 857 12.53 2.44 -66.39
N PHE A 858 12.76 3.18 -65.31
CA PHE A 858 12.00 3.14 -64.07
C PHE A 858 11.33 4.48 -63.79
N ASN A 859 10.25 4.45 -63.01
CA ASN A 859 9.48 5.63 -62.58
C ASN A 859 10.25 6.49 -61.55
N GLU A 860 11.33 5.96 -60.98
CA GLU A 860 12.21 6.62 -60.04
C GLU A 860 13.67 6.12 -60.18
N PRO A 861 14.67 6.82 -59.64
CA PRO A 861 16.07 6.38 -59.70
C PRO A 861 16.33 5.08 -58.92
N VAL A 862 17.10 4.16 -59.51
CA VAL A 862 17.53 2.89 -58.90
C VAL A 862 19.05 2.73 -58.93
N SER A 863 19.59 1.78 -58.15
CA SER A 863 21.04 1.55 -58.04
C SER A 863 21.38 0.05 -57.99
N LEU A 864 22.06 -0.46 -59.01
CA LEU A 864 22.42 -1.88 -59.06
C LEU A 864 23.54 -2.26 -58.09
N ARG A 865 23.52 -3.49 -57.56
CA ARG A 865 24.60 -4.07 -56.76
C ARG A 865 25.44 -5.06 -57.58
N GLU A 866 26.73 -5.17 -57.30
CA GLU A 866 27.58 -6.23 -57.86
C GLU A 866 27.16 -7.61 -57.31
N GLY A 867 27.21 -8.63 -58.18
CA GLY A 867 26.94 -10.03 -57.83
C GLY A 867 25.46 -10.35 -57.76
N ALA A 868 24.63 -9.50 -58.34
CA ALA A 868 23.21 -9.52 -58.21
C ALA A 868 22.57 -10.16 -59.48
N ASP A 869 21.48 -10.91 -59.35
CA ASP A 869 20.92 -11.80 -60.38
C ASP A 869 19.77 -11.21 -61.24
N PHE A 870 20.04 -10.65 -62.42
CA PHE A 870 18.97 -10.15 -63.29
C PHE A 870 18.28 -11.29 -64.08
N THR A 871 17.05 -11.66 -63.71
CA THR A 871 16.34 -12.82 -64.28
C THR A 871 15.37 -12.44 -65.41
N LEU A 872 15.50 -13.15 -66.54
CA LEU A 872 14.65 -13.08 -67.72
C LEU A 872 13.82 -14.36 -67.82
N ARG A 873 12.51 -14.27 -68.04
CA ARG A 873 11.64 -15.45 -68.13
C ARG A 873 11.01 -15.59 -69.51
N GLY A 874 11.40 -16.66 -70.20
CA GLY A 874 10.81 -17.05 -71.48
C GLY A 874 9.78 -18.17 -71.35
N ILE A 875 9.19 -18.53 -72.48
CA ILE A 875 8.15 -19.57 -72.64
C ILE A 875 8.55 -20.99 -72.18
N SER A 876 9.84 -21.28 -72.00
CA SER A 876 10.33 -22.63 -71.68
C SER A 876 11.50 -22.70 -70.70
N SER A 877 12.10 -21.56 -70.34
CA SER A 877 13.23 -21.49 -69.41
C SER A 877 13.44 -20.05 -68.92
N SER A 878 14.05 -19.90 -67.74
CA SER A 878 14.56 -18.64 -67.22
C SER A 878 16.06 -18.51 -67.50
N ILE A 879 16.53 -17.29 -67.70
CA ILE A 879 17.94 -16.95 -67.87
C ILE A 879 18.29 -15.89 -66.84
N THR A 880 19.32 -16.14 -66.04
CA THR A 880 19.82 -15.20 -65.04
C THR A 880 21.13 -14.59 -65.54
N VAL A 881 21.25 -13.27 -65.40
CA VAL A 881 22.43 -12.49 -65.76
C VAL A 881 23.02 -11.89 -64.49
N ASP A 882 24.20 -12.36 -64.11
CA ASP A 882 24.93 -11.83 -62.96
C ASP A 882 25.43 -10.40 -63.26
N ILE A 883 25.10 -9.45 -62.39
CA ILE A 883 25.52 -8.06 -62.49
C ILE A 883 26.99 -7.93 -62.08
N SER A 884 27.85 -7.58 -63.04
CA SER A 884 29.27 -7.28 -62.79
C SER A 884 29.47 -5.95 -62.03
N GLU A 885 30.62 -5.78 -61.37
CA GLU A 885 31.03 -4.50 -60.73
C GLU A 885 30.91 -3.30 -61.70
N ALA A 886 31.34 -3.48 -62.95
CA ALA A 886 31.29 -2.44 -63.97
C ALA A 886 29.84 -2.08 -64.35
N THR A 887 28.96 -3.09 -64.46
CA THR A 887 27.52 -2.88 -64.71
C THR A 887 26.87 -2.22 -63.51
N ALA A 888 27.19 -2.64 -62.28
CA ALA A 888 26.67 -2.01 -61.07
C ALA A 888 27.07 -0.53 -60.99
N THR A 889 28.36 -0.23 -61.14
CA THR A 889 28.92 1.14 -61.09
C THR A 889 28.31 2.05 -62.15
N ALA A 890 28.02 1.53 -63.35
CA ALA A 890 27.41 2.31 -64.43
C ALA A 890 25.92 2.62 -64.21
N ASN A 891 25.26 1.90 -63.30
CA ASN A 891 23.83 2.00 -63.02
C ASN A 891 23.58 2.37 -61.55
N GLN A 892 24.21 3.45 -61.08
CA GLN A 892 23.99 4.04 -59.75
C GLN A 892 23.09 5.27 -59.87
N ASN A 893 22.08 5.37 -59.01
CA ASN A 893 21.15 6.50 -58.89
C ASN A 893 20.62 6.98 -60.26
N THR A 894 20.12 6.04 -61.06
CA THR A 894 19.67 6.29 -62.44
C THR A 894 18.26 5.77 -62.66
N THR A 895 17.45 6.47 -63.44
CA THR A 895 16.13 5.99 -63.89
C THR A 895 16.24 5.04 -65.08
N THR A 896 17.42 4.91 -65.70
CA THR A 896 17.64 4.04 -66.85
C THR A 896 18.75 3.05 -66.52
N VAL A 897 18.37 1.78 -66.45
CA VAL A 897 19.28 0.66 -66.23
C VAL A 897 19.63 0.01 -67.56
N THR A 898 20.93 -0.11 -67.84
CA THR A 898 21.45 -0.80 -69.02
C THR A 898 22.19 -2.06 -68.60
N ILE A 899 21.69 -3.22 -69.05
CA ILE A 899 22.30 -4.54 -68.85
C ILE A 899 22.97 -4.97 -70.16
N PRO A 900 24.31 -4.80 -70.31
CA PRO A 900 25.00 -5.11 -71.55
C PRO A 900 25.25 -6.61 -71.71
N PHE A 901 25.15 -7.09 -72.95
CA PHE A 901 25.62 -8.41 -73.34
C PHE A 901 27.09 -8.34 -73.78
N THR A 902 28.01 -8.76 -72.91
CA THR A 902 29.45 -8.75 -73.22
C THR A 902 29.86 -9.93 -74.12
N ASP A 903 31.00 -9.77 -74.81
CA ASP A 903 31.63 -10.78 -75.70
C ASP A 903 31.97 -12.12 -75.01
N GLU A 904 31.90 -12.24 -73.68
CA GLU A 904 32.13 -13.50 -72.96
C GLU A 904 30.82 -14.24 -72.61
N ASN A 905 29.69 -13.53 -72.48
CA ASN A 905 28.39 -14.09 -72.11
C ASN A 905 27.46 -14.39 -73.30
N TRP A 906 27.75 -13.82 -74.47
CA TRP A 906 26.85 -13.78 -75.63
C TRP A 906 26.39 -15.13 -76.20
N TYR A 907 27.19 -16.21 -76.12
CA TYR A 907 26.84 -17.51 -76.72
C TYR A 907 26.45 -18.58 -75.71
N SER A 908 26.86 -18.45 -74.44
CA SER A 908 26.48 -19.40 -73.38
C SER A 908 25.20 -19.00 -72.66
N ALA A 909 24.85 -17.71 -72.63
CA ALA A 909 23.75 -17.21 -71.80
C ALA A 909 22.46 -16.90 -72.56
N LEU A 910 22.46 -16.72 -73.88
CA LEU A 910 21.24 -16.33 -74.61
C LEU A 910 21.07 -17.10 -75.92
N SER A 911 20.44 -18.26 -75.85
CA SER A 911 19.61 -18.65 -76.98
C SER A 911 18.43 -17.67 -76.98
N VAL A 912 18.51 -16.60 -77.76
CA VAL A 912 17.42 -15.62 -77.92
C VAL A 912 16.09 -16.32 -78.28
N ASN A 913 16.16 -17.49 -78.95
CA ASN A 913 15.00 -18.34 -79.25
C ASN A 913 14.39 -19.08 -78.04
N GLN A 914 15.04 -19.09 -76.87
CA GLN A 914 14.49 -19.63 -75.61
C GLN A 914 13.71 -18.56 -74.84
N LEU A 915 14.05 -17.29 -75.02
CA LEU A 915 13.35 -16.16 -74.41
C LEU A 915 12.20 -15.71 -75.30
N PHE A 916 12.47 -15.34 -76.56
CA PHE A 916 11.49 -14.74 -77.47
C PHE A 916 10.70 -15.82 -78.23
N ASN A 917 9.36 -15.79 -78.14
CA ASN A 917 8.49 -16.64 -78.96
C ASN A 917 8.47 -16.11 -80.41
N ARG A 918 9.34 -16.65 -81.25
CA ARG A 918 9.36 -16.33 -82.69
C ARG A 918 8.50 -17.36 -83.41
N GLN A 919 7.23 -17.06 -83.63
CA GLN A 919 6.48 -17.86 -84.61
C GLN A 919 7.18 -17.74 -85.96
N VAL A 920 7.26 -18.87 -86.66
CA VAL A 920 7.76 -18.93 -88.03
C VAL A 920 6.70 -18.32 -88.95
N SER A 921 6.44 -17.01 -88.84
CA SER A 921 5.68 -16.30 -89.84
C SER A 921 6.62 -15.92 -90.99
N THR A 922 6.11 -16.02 -92.20
CA THR A 922 6.81 -15.71 -93.45
C THR A 922 6.91 -14.21 -93.72
N ASP A 923 6.80 -13.38 -92.69
CA ASP A 923 6.83 -11.92 -92.80
C ASP A 923 8.20 -11.41 -92.34
N ASP A 924 8.88 -10.68 -93.22
CA ASP A 924 10.25 -10.16 -93.04
C ASP A 924 10.31 -8.97 -92.06
N ASP A 925 9.26 -8.68 -91.29
CA ASP A 925 9.22 -7.53 -90.39
C ASP A 925 9.82 -7.85 -89.01
N ALA A 926 11.01 -7.27 -88.75
CA ALA A 926 11.77 -7.38 -87.51
C ALA A 926 11.12 -6.66 -86.29
N THR A 927 9.87 -6.21 -86.40
CA THR A 927 9.22 -5.31 -85.43
C THR A 927 8.36 -5.99 -84.37
N GLU A 928 8.27 -7.32 -84.33
CA GLU A 928 7.27 -8.03 -83.51
C GLU A 928 7.90 -9.05 -82.55
N LEU A 929 8.57 -8.61 -81.47
CA LEU A 929 9.03 -9.53 -80.40
C LEU A 929 8.55 -9.10 -79.01
N SER A 930 8.04 -10.06 -78.24
CA SER A 930 7.65 -9.91 -76.83
C SER A 930 8.36 -10.95 -75.96
N VAL A 931 9.07 -10.51 -74.91
CA VAL A 931 9.63 -11.37 -73.83
C VAL A 931 9.21 -10.83 -72.48
N LEU A 932 8.91 -11.71 -71.53
CA LEU A 932 8.65 -11.32 -70.15
C LEU A 932 9.95 -11.17 -69.36
N VAL A 933 10.09 -10.09 -68.60
CA VAL A 933 11.02 -10.02 -67.47
C VAL A 933 10.27 -10.43 -66.24
N TYR A 934 10.74 -11.41 -65.50
CA TYR A 934 10.26 -11.66 -64.14
C TYR A 934 11.43 -11.92 -63.21
N ASP A 935 11.40 -11.18 -62.12
CA ASP A 935 12.24 -11.29 -60.93
C ASP A 935 11.73 -12.45 -60.08
N ASP A 936 12.58 -13.45 -59.82
CA ASP A 936 12.28 -14.46 -58.80
C ASP A 936 13.53 -14.75 -57.99
N VAL A 937 13.26 -15.00 -56.72
CA VAL A 937 14.09 -15.69 -55.74
C VAL A 937 15.04 -14.82 -54.91
N ALA A 938 14.49 -14.41 -53.76
CA ALA A 938 15.10 -14.49 -52.43
C ALA A 938 16.27 -13.56 -52.05
N ASP A 939 16.96 -12.90 -52.98
CA ASP A 939 17.95 -11.87 -52.68
C ASP A 939 18.05 -10.89 -53.87
N ALA A 940 17.30 -9.78 -53.80
CA ALA A 940 17.04 -8.87 -54.91
C ALA A 940 18.31 -8.21 -55.51
N PRO A 941 18.45 -8.15 -56.85
CA PRO A 941 19.52 -7.42 -57.54
C PRO A 941 19.25 -5.98 -57.91
N LEU A 942 17.98 -5.67 -58.10
CA LEU A 942 17.49 -4.31 -58.26
C LEU A 942 17.15 -3.80 -56.87
N ALA A 943 18.19 -3.50 -56.09
CA ALA A 943 18.00 -2.55 -55.03
C ALA A 943 17.67 -1.22 -55.71
N ALA A 944 16.49 -0.67 -55.48
CA ALA A 944 16.39 0.78 -55.50
C ALA A 944 17.19 1.27 -54.28
N GLN A 945 18.53 1.20 -54.35
CA GLN A 945 19.37 1.94 -53.42
C GLN A 945 19.25 3.42 -53.85
N ARG A 946 18.14 4.06 -53.47
CA ARG A 946 18.28 5.39 -52.89
C ARG A 946 19.29 5.21 -51.77
N LEU A 947 20.30 6.05 -51.71
CA LEU A 947 21.36 6.05 -50.69
C LEU A 947 20.80 6.37 -49.28
N SER A 948 19.77 5.65 -48.83
CA SER A 948 19.42 5.46 -47.43
C SER A 948 19.52 3.96 -47.17
N ALA A 949 20.19 3.58 -46.09
CA ALA A 949 20.68 2.23 -45.83
C ALA A 949 19.61 1.15 -45.53
N GLN A 950 18.40 1.22 -46.12
CA GLN A 950 17.32 0.27 -45.85
C GLN A 950 16.66 -0.24 -47.14
N ASP A 951 16.76 -1.56 -47.33
CA ASP A 951 16.31 -2.39 -48.45
C ASP A 951 14.80 -2.31 -48.75
N VAL A 952 14.33 -1.34 -49.55
CA VAL A 952 12.98 -1.41 -50.14
C VAL A 952 13.05 -2.20 -51.45
N THR A 953 12.88 -3.51 -51.35
CA THR A 953 12.74 -4.41 -52.51
C THR A 953 11.37 -5.07 -52.47
N TRP A 954 10.84 -5.48 -53.62
CA TRP A 954 9.56 -6.20 -53.68
C TRP A 954 9.51 -7.46 -52.80
N THR A 955 10.67 -8.06 -52.50
CA THR A 955 10.80 -9.22 -51.60
C THR A 955 10.31 -8.97 -50.17
N THR A 956 10.33 -7.71 -49.71
CA THR A 956 9.78 -7.33 -48.40
C THR A 956 8.24 -7.38 -48.35
N TRP A 957 7.61 -7.51 -49.51
CA TRP A 957 6.16 -7.55 -49.71
C TRP A 957 5.65 -8.88 -50.28
N ASP A 958 6.52 -9.85 -50.59
CA ASP A 958 6.19 -11.13 -51.26
C ASP A 958 6.41 -12.36 -50.34
N GLY A 959 5.58 -13.41 -50.47
CA GLY A 959 5.68 -14.67 -49.69
C GLY A 959 4.55 -15.12 -48.74
N GLY A 960 3.36 -14.48 -48.72
CA GLY A 960 2.20 -14.88 -47.89
C GLY A 960 0.80 -14.71 -48.55
N ASP A 961 -0.26 -15.29 -47.98
CA ASP A 961 -1.64 -15.28 -48.54
C ASP A 961 -2.30 -13.87 -48.60
N ASN A 962 -1.70 -12.84 -47.99
CA ASN A 962 -2.21 -11.47 -47.89
C ASN A 962 -1.19 -10.39 -48.35
N GLU A 963 -0.25 -10.77 -49.20
CA GLU A 963 0.92 -9.98 -49.61
C GLU A 963 0.82 -9.46 -51.06
N VAL A 964 1.55 -8.38 -51.39
CA VAL A 964 1.46 -7.71 -52.71
C VAL A 964 2.44 -8.37 -53.66
N LYS A 965 1.94 -9.14 -54.63
CA LYS A 965 2.77 -9.81 -55.64
C LYS A 965 3.58 -8.81 -56.47
N THR A 966 4.79 -9.20 -56.87
CA THR A 966 5.66 -8.40 -57.75
C THR A 966 5.16 -8.41 -59.20
N PRO A 967 4.90 -7.26 -59.84
CA PRO A 967 4.54 -7.20 -61.26
C PRO A 967 5.79 -7.21 -62.16
N ALA A 968 5.64 -7.74 -63.36
CA ALA A 968 6.70 -7.96 -64.35
C ALA A 968 6.45 -7.15 -65.64
N ILE A 969 7.49 -6.47 -66.15
CA ILE A 969 7.38 -5.73 -67.42
C ILE A 969 7.75 -6.61 -68.63
N VAL A 970 7.01 -6.45 -69.73
CA VAL A 970 7.33 -7.04 -71.04
C VAL A 970 8.44 -6.22 -71.69
N ILE A 971 9.49 -6.91 -72.14
CA ILE A 971 10.53 -6.34 -73.02
C ILE A 971 10.02 -6.34 -74.45
N GLU A 972 10.04 -5.16 -75.04
CA GLU A 972 9.80 -4.96 -76.46
C GLU A 972 11.10 -5.04 -77.27
N SER A 973 11.03 -5.58 -78.49
CA SER A 973 12.14 -5.50 -79.43
C SER A 973 12.31 -4.11 -80.01
N ALA A 974 13.51 -3.58 -79.91
CA ALA A 974 13.97 -2.42 -80.66
C ALA A 974 15.07 -2.79 -81.67
N LEU A 975 15.11 -4.04 -82.13
CA LEU A 975 16.08 -4.49 -83.13
C LEU A 975 15.80 -3.82 -84.49
N PRO A 976 16.82 -3.24 -85.16
CA PRO A 976 16.68 -2.83 -86.54
C PRO A 976 16.53 -4.05 -87.46
N GLU A 977 16.06 -3.83 -88.69
CA GLU A 977 16.09 -4.86 -89.75
C GLU A 977 17.56 -5.23 -90.08
N LEU A 978 17.84 -6.52 -90.32
CA LEU A 978 19.19 -6.97 -90.67
C LEU A 978 19.62 -6.41 -92.04
N GLN A 979 20.65 -5.57 -92.03
CA GLN A 979 21.28 -5.03 -93.22
C GLN A 979 22.73 -5.50 -93.32
N VAL A 980 23.15 -5.85 -94.54
CA VAL A 980 24.54 -6.27 -94.83
C VAL A 980 25.02 -5.55 -96.08
N ASN A 981 26.08 -4.76 -95.91
CA ASN A 981 26.82 -4.13 -96.99
C ASN A 981 28.03 -4.99 -97.36
N ILE A 982 28.26 -5.18 -98.65
CA ILE A 982 29.36 -6.03 -99.15
C ILE A 982 30.30 -5.19 -100.00
N ALA A 983 31.59 -5.20 -99.65
CA ALA A 983 32.65 -4.54 -100.41
C ALA A 983 33.70 -5.55 -100.87
N THR A 984 34.13 -5.46 -102.13
CA THR A 984 35.20 -6.28 -102.72
C THR A 984 36.45 -5.43 -102.95
N ALA A 985 37.62 -6.01 -102.68
CA ALA A 985 38.92 -5.35 -102.88
C ALA A 985 39.98 -6.35 -103.36
N GLY A 986 41.00 -5.83 -104.03
CA GLY A 986 42.12 -6.62 -104.56
C GLY A 986 41.83 -7.30 -105.90
N PHE A 987 40.99 -6.68 -106.73
CA PHE A 987 40.73 -7.05 -108.13
C PHE A 987 41.38 -6.03 -109.06
N GLU A 988 42.57 -6.29 -109.57
CA GLU A 988 43.23 -5.41 -110.54
C GLU A 988 43.17 -5.98 -111.98
N ASN A 989 43.14 -7.31 -112.17
CA ASN A 989 43.07 -7.94 -113.51
C ASN A 989 42.50 -9.39 -113.51
N ALA A 990 41.87 -9.79 -114.62
CA ALA A 990 41.44 -11.17 -114.89
C ALA A 990 42.64 -12.12 -115.04
N ARG A 991 43.11 -12.66 -113.90
CA ARG A 991 44.12 -13.75 -113.69
C ARG A 991 44.56 -13.84 -112.23
N GLU A 992 44.09 -12.97 -111.35
CA GLU A 992 44.43 -13.02 -109.92
C GLU A 992 43.94 -14.31 -109.27
N LEU A 993 44.73 -14.79 -108.32
CA LEU A 993 44.50 -16.02 -107.56
C LEU A 993 43.87 -15.74 -106.19
N GLY A 994 43.43 -14.51 -105.93
CA GLY A 994 42.80 -14.16 -104.66
C GLY A 994 42.29 -12.73 -104.61
N PHE A 995 41.36 -12.50 -103.69
CA PHE A 995 40.69 -11.24 -103.43
C PHE A 995 40.17 -11.22 -101.99
N THR A 996 39.67 -10.07 -101.54
CA THR A 996 39.05 -9.92 -100.23
C THR A 996 37.62 -9.42 -100.37
N VAL A 997 36.70 -10.03 -99.63
CA VAL A 997 35.31 -9.57 -99.48
C VAL A 997 35.09 -9.17 -98.04
N THR A 998 34.53 -7.98 -97.82
CA THR A 998 34.17 -7.50 -96.49
C THR A 998 32.65 -7.40 -96.41
N TYR A 999 32.07 -8.13 -95.47
CA TYR A 999 30.67 -8.02 -95.09
C TYR A 999 30.58 -7.12 -93.86
N THR A 1000 29.86 -6.00 -93.95
CA THR A 1000 29.60 -5.09 -92.83
C THR A 1000 28.10 -5.12 -92.54
N SER A 1001 27.72 -5.54 -91.34
CA SER A 1001 26.33 -5.63 -90.90
C SER A 1001 26.02 -4.62 -89.80
N ASN A 1002 24.77 -4.18 -89.71
CA ASN A 1002 24.28 -3.47 -88.53
C ASN A 1002 24.07 -4.42 -87.32
N HIS A 1003 23.96 -5.74 -87.57
CA HIS A 1003 23.87 -6.78 -86.54
C HIS A 1003 25.22 -7.47 -86.34
N ARG A 1004 25.39 -8.13 -85.18
CA ARG A 1004 26.47 -9.11 -85.02
C ARG A 1004 26.22 -10.29 -85.95
N ILE A 1005 27.28 -10.80 -86.57
CA ILE A 1005 27.21 -11.87 -87.57
C ILE A 1005 27.27 -13.23 -86.87
N ASN A 1006 26.28 -14.08 -87.14
CA ASN A 1006 26.25 -15.46 -86.64
C ASN A 1006 27.08 -16.39 -87.55
N LEU A 1007 28.35 -16.63 -87.19
CA LEU A 1007 29.23 -17.51 -87.96
C LEU A 1007 28.78 -18.98 -87.96
N ASN A 1008 28.04 -19.43 -86.96
CA ASN A 1008 27.53 -20.81 -86.91
C ASN A 1008 26.37 -21.04 -87.90
N GLN A 1009 25.58 -20.00 -88.21
CA GLN A 1009 24.57 -20.07 -89.27
C GLN A 1009 25.20 -20.17 -90.66
N LEU A 1010 26.33 -19.48 -90.84
CA LEU A 1010 27.14 -19.55 -92.05
C LEU A 1010 27.88 -20.90 -92.18
N LEU A 1011 28.43 -21.43 -91.07
CA LEU A 1011 29.14 -22.71 -91.02
C LEU A 1011 28.78 -23.50 -89.74
N PRO A 1012 27.82 -24.43 -89.80
CA PRO A 1012 27.42 -25.22 -88.64
C PRO A 1012 28.54 -26.10 -88.09
N GLY A 1013 28.68 -26.16 -86.76
CA GLY A 1013 29.59 -27.10 -86.08
C GLY A 1013 30.98 -26.54 -85.72
N LEU A 1014 31.12 -25.22 -85.64
CA LEU A 1014 32.33 -24.57 -85.11
C LEU A 1014 32.56 -24.95 -83.63
N ALA A 1015 33.80 -25.27 -83.27
CA ALA A 1015 34.18 -25.60 -81.89
C ALA A 1015 34.36 -24.31 -81.06
N ASP A 1016 33.73 -24.26 -79.87
CA ASP A 1016 33.64 -23.07 -79.01
C ASP A 1016 33.06 -21.84 -79.75
N GLN A 1017 31.74 -21.93 -80.00
CA GLN A 1017 30.98 -20.95 -80.78
C GLN A 1017 31.12 -19.53 -80.21
N ALA A 1018 31.24 -19.40 -78.89
CA ALA A 1018 31.45 -18.15 -78.16
C ALA A 1018 32.74 -17.39 -78.49
N LYS A 1019 33.78 -18.08 -78.98
CA LYS A 1019 35.12 -17.48 -79.12
C LYS A 1019 35.66 -17.52 -80.54
N THR A 1020 34.94 -18.17 -81.45
CA THR A 1020 35.40 -18.33 -82.83
C THR A 1020 35.22 -17.04 -83.62
N ARG A 1021 36.32 -16.28 -83.76
CA ARG A 1021 36.37 -15.05 -84.59
C ARG A 1021 37.11 -15.24 -85.92
N LYS A 1022 37.57 -16.46 -86.21
CA LYS A 1022 38.38 -16.77 -87.39
C LYS A 1022 37.95 -18.07 -88.04
N LEU A 1023 37.92 -18.09 -89.37
CA LEU A 1023 37.74 -19.31 -90.16
C LEU A 1023 39.05 -19.67 -90.86
N THR A 1024 39.45 -20.93 -90.75
CA THR A 1024 40.58 -21.54 -91.48
C THR A 1024 40.31 -21.64 -92.97
N ALA A 1025 41.33 -21.95 -93.78
CA ALA A 1025 41.16 -22.05 -95.24
C ALA A 1025 40.11 -23.10 -95.62
N ALA A 1026 40.14 -24.26 -94.95
CA ALA A 1026 39.17 -25.33 -95.16
C ALA A 1026 37.73 -24.92 -94.79
N GLN A 1027 37.56 -24.14 -93.72
CA GLN A 1027 36.25 -23.64 -93.28
C GLN A 1027 35.71 -22.56 -94.23
N VAL A 1028 36.56 -21.67 -94.73
CA VAL A 1028 36.15 -20.68 -95.75
C VAL A 1028 35.68 -21.36 -97.03
N ALA A 1029 36.36 -22.41 -97.48
CA ALA A 1029 35.94 -23.19 -98.65
C ALA A 1029 34.62 -23.97 -98.45
N GLN A 1030 34.16 -24.14 -97.20
CA GLN A 1030 32.86 -24.73 -96.87
C GLN A 1030 31.76 -23.68 -96.71
N ALA A 1031 32.11 -22.51 -96.15
CA ALA A 1031 31.18 -21.41 -95.86
C ALA A 1031 30.83 -20.58 -97.10
N PHE A 1032 31.74 -20.50 -98.07
CA PHE A 1032 31.62 -19.67 -99.27
C PHE A 1032 31.82 -20.48 -100.54
N ARG A 1033 31.31 -19.97 -101.66
CA ARG A 1033 31.48 -20.60 -102.98
C ARG A 1033 31.83 -19.57 -104.05
N LEU A 1034 32.64 -20.02 -105.01
CA LEU A 1034 32.82 -19.38 -106.29
C LEU A 1034 31.99 -20.14 -107.33
N THR A 1035 31.12 -19.45 -108.05
CA THR A 1035 30.37 -20.00 -109.18
C THR A 1035 31.11 -19.62 -110.45
N GLY A 1036 31.83 -20.57 -111.05
CA GLY A 1036 32.79 -20.29 -112.12
C GLY A 1036 33.73 -21.46 -112.38
N THR A 1037 34.83 -21.22 -113.10
CA THR A 1037 35.88 -22.25 -113.31
C THR A 1037 36.88 -22.36 -112.15
N ALA A 1038 37.07 -21.28 -111.39
CA ALA A 1038 37.94 -21.27 -110.22
C ALA A 1038 37.20 -21.80 -108.97
N GLN A 1039 37.93 -22.47 -108.07
CA GLN A 1039 37.41 -22.91 -106.77
C GLN A 1039 38.25 -22.32 -105.64
N ILE A 1040 37.60 -22.10 -104.48
CA ILE A 1040 38.27 -21.63 -103.26
C ILE A 1040 39.22 -22.73 -102.76
N SER A 1041 40.47 -22.38 -102.49
CA SER A 1041 41.45 -23.28 -101.90
C SER A 1041 41.16 -23.48 -100.41
N GLY A 1042 40.95 -24.74 -100.02
CA GLY A 1042 40.85 -25.17 -98.62
C GLY A 1042 42.20 -25.48 -97.97
N SER A 1043 43.33 -25.25 -98.65
CA SER A 1043 44.68 -25.54 -98.16
C SER A 1043 45.27 -24.35 -97.41
N GLU A 1044 45.93 -24.61 -96.28
CA GLU A 1044 46.71 -23.62 -95.53
C GLU A 1044 47.98 -23.16 -96.28
N THR A 1045 48.32 -23.82 -97.39
CA THR A 1045 49.39 -23.40 -98.31
C THR A 1045 48.79 -22.93 -99.64
N PRO A 1046 48.97 -21.64 -100.02
CA PRO A 1046 48.54 -21.11 -101.32
C PRO A 1046 49.12 -21.87 -102.51
N ALA A 1047 48.34 -22.04 -103.59
CA ALA A 1047 48.75 -22.80 -104.78
C ALA A 1047 49.96 -22.21 -105.53
N ASN A 1048 50.24 -20.91 -105.36
CA ASN A 1048 51.38 -20.20 -105.93
C ASN A 1048 52.55 -20.00 -104.92
N ASN A 1049 52.48 -20.58 -103.71
CA ASN A 1049 53.42 -20.36 -102.60
C ASN A 1049 53.68 -18.87 -102.26
N SER A 1050 52.78 -17.96 -102.63
CA SER A 1050 52.92 -16.52 -102.46
C SER A 1050 51.61 -15.88 -102.03
N GLY A 1051 51.60 -15.26 -100.85
CA GLY A 1051 50.41 -14.66 -100.22
C GLY A 1051 49.94 -15.44 -98.99
N ALA A 1052 48.87 -14.98 -98.35
CA ALA A 1052 48.24 -15.71 -97.24
C ALA A 1052 47.15 -16.68 -97.79
N PRO A 1053 46.89 -17.80 -97.10
CA PRO A 1053 45.83 -18.73 -97.45
C PRO A 1053 44.44 -18.06 -97.37
N SER A 1054 43.41 -18.76 -97.85
CA SER A 1054 42.02 -18.36 -97.60
C SER A 1054 41.79 -18.29 -96.09
N GLY A 1055 40.99 -17.32 -95.64
CA GLY A 1055 40.69 -17.17 -94.23
C GLY A 1055 39.67 -16.07 -94.01
N ALA A 1056 38.87 -16.18 -92.95
CA ALA A 1056 37.94 -15.12 -92.57
C ALA A 1056 38.23 -14.64 -91.15
N VAL A 1057 38.06 -13.34 -90.90
CA VAL A 1057 38.23 -12.73 -89.58
C VAL A 1057 37.02 -11.86 -89.29
N LEU A 1058 36.37 -12.13 -88.16
CA LEU A 1058 35.29 -11.33 -87.60
C LEU A 1058 35.88 -10.26 -86.68
N SER A 1059 35.45 -9.01 -86.85
CA SER A 1059 35.84 -7.86 -86.04
C SER A 1059 35.48 -8.02 -84.56
N SER A 1060 36.07 -7.17 -83.71
CA SER A 1060 35.87 -7.15 -82.25
C SER A 1060 34.43 -6.87 -81.80
N ASP A 1061 33.67 -6.13 -82.59
CA ASP A 1061 32.23 -5.86 -82.36
C ASP A 1061 31.32 -6.93 -82.96
N GLY A 1062 31.88 -7.91 -83.69
CA GLY A 1062 31.12 -8.96 -84.37
C GLY A 1062 30.35 -8.51 -85.61
N LYS A 1063 30.50 -7.26 -86.08
CA LYS A 1063 29.67 -6.68 -87.17
C LYS A 1063 30.33 -6.71 -88.53
N THR A 1064 31.65 -6.94 -88.61
CA THR A 1064 32.41 -6.93 -89.85
C THR A 1064 33.13 -8.25 -90.06
N LEU A 1065 32.79 -8.99 -91.11
CA LEU A 1065 33.46 -10.23 -91.50
C LEU A 1065 34.31 -9.97 -92.75
N MET A 1066 35.63 -10.00 -92.59
CA MET A 1066 36.59 -9.89 -93.69
C MET A 1066 36.99 -11.29 -94.15
N VAL A 1067 36.64 -11.64 -95.38
CA VAL A 1067 36.89 -12.94 -96.00
C VAL A 1067 37.95 -12.79 -97.08
N ARG A 1068 39.14 -13.36 -96.84
CA ARG A 1068 40.20 -13.50 -97.83
C ARG A 1068 40.01 -14.82 -98.59
N ILE A 1069 39.97 -14.73 -99.91
CA ILE A 1069 39.85 -15.87 -100.81
C ILE A 1069 41.16 -16.07 -101.56
N ASN A 1070 41.63 -17.31 -101.60
CA ASN A 1070 42.70 -17.75 -102.50
C ASN A 1070 42.15 -18.93 -103.33
N THR A 1071 42.39 -18.95 -104.63
CA THR A 1071 41.90 -20.01 -105.50
C THR A 1071 42.84 -21.22 -105.51
N ASN A 1072 42.36 -22.37 -105.96
CA ASN A 1072 43.15 -23.60 -106.11
C ASN A 1072 44.20 -23.57 -107.26
N GLY A 1073 44.71 -22.38 -107.62
CA GLY A 1073 45.67 -22.19 -108.71
C GLY A 1073 45.04 -21.86 -110.07
N VAL A 1074 43.70 -21.74 -110.13
CA VAL A 1074 42.95 -21.28 -111.31
C VAL A 1074 42.62 -19.79 -111.16
N GLY A 1075 42.97 -18.97 -112.15
CA GLY A 1075 42.70 -17.53 -112.14
C GLY A 1075 41.21 -17.21 -112.30
N LEU A 1076 40.77 -16.11 -111.69
CA LEU A 1076 39.38 -15.64 -111.72
C LEU A 1076 39.01 -15.04 -113.09
N ALA A 1077 37.75 -15.22 -113.49
CA ALA A 1077 37.15 -14.62 -114.68
C ALA A 1077 36.03 -13.62 -114.32
N ASN A 1078 35.77 -12.63 -115.16
CA ASN A 1078 34.70 -11.62 -114.94
C ASN A 1078 33.27 -12.20 -114.93
N SER A 1079 33.11 -13.48 -115.31
CA SER A 1079 31.85 -14.21 -115.19
C SER A 1079 31.70 -14.96 -113.87
N ASP A 1080 32.77 -15.03 -113.06
CA ASP A 1080 32.72 -15.71 -111.78
C ASP A 1080 31.90 -14.88 -110.77
N SER A 1081 31.10 -15.54 -109.94
CA SER A 1081 30.41 -14.89 -108.83
C SER A 1081 30.80 -15.51 -107.49
N PHE A 1082 30.85 -14.66 -106.46
CA PHE A 1082 31.14 -15.06 -105.09
C PHE A 1082 29.88 -14.94 -104.24
N SER A 1083 29.54 -16.01 -103.51
CA SER A 1083 28.41 -16.00 -102.57
C SER A 1083 28.73 -16.83 -101.33
N THR A 1084 27.92 -16.66 -100.30
CA THR A 1084 27.86 -17.63 -99.20
C THR A 1084 27.21 -18.94 -99.69
N VAL A 1085 27.49 -20.05 -98.99
CA VAL A 1085 26.83 -21.35 -99.24
C VAL A 1085 25.51 -21.45 -98.47
N ARG A 1086 25.44 -20.80 -97.31
CA ARG A 1086 24.27 -20.74 -96.41
C ARG A 1086 23.83 -19.31 -96.18
N ASN A 1087 22.67 -19.14 -95.56
CA ASN A 1087 22.16 -17.83 -95.19
C ASN A 1087 23.13 -17.13 -94.23
N PHE A 1088 23.17 -15.80 -94.35
CA PHE A 1088 23.96 -14.95 -93.50
C PHE A 1088 23.05 -14.41 -92.40
N GLY A 1089 23.27 -14.85 -91.17
CA GLY A 1089 22.35 -14.59 -90.07
C GLY A 1089 22.86 -13.56 -89.07
N SER A 1090 21.89 -12.96 -88.39
CA SER A 1090 22.11 -12.17 -87.19
C SER A 1090 22.43 -13.07 -86.00
N ALA A 1091 23.36 -12.64 -85.14
CA ALA A 1091 23.62 -13.27 -83.85
C ALA A 1091 22.66 -12.78 -82.75
N TYR A 1092 22.01 -11.62 -82.97
CA TYR A 1092 20.94 -11.12 -82.11
C TYR A 1092 19.63 -11.88 -82.36
N ASP A 1093 19.50 -12.49 -83.53
CA ASP A 1093 18.29 -13.13 -84.00
C ASP A 1093 18.56 -14.16 -85.10
N ASN A 1094 18.20 -15.43 -84.87
CA ASN A 1094 18.33 -16.50 -85.85
C ASN A 1094 17.24 -16.50 -86.96
N SER A 1095 16.10 -15.83 -86.77
CA SER A 1095 15.10 -15.60 -87.82
C SER A 1095 15.50 -14.50 -88.79
N ALA A 1096 16.25 -13.49 -88.34
CA ALA A 1096 16.81 -12.46 -89.22
C ALA A 1096 18.02 -13.01 -89.99
N PHE A 1097 17.83 -13.28 -91.27
CA PHE A 1097 18.90 -13.69 -92.15
C PHE A 1097 18.74 -13.11 -93.55
N ILE A 1098 19.85 -12.97 -94.26
CA ILE A 1098 19.84 -12.69 -95.70
C ILE A 1098 20.14 -13.98 -96.45
N GLY A 1099 19.32 -14.28 -97.45
CA GLY A 1099 19.45 -15.47 -98.28
C GLY A 1099 20.82 -15.53 -98.97
N ALA A 1100 21.39 -16.73 -99.10
CA ALA A 1100 22.71 -16.91 -99.72
C ALA A 1100 22.81 -16.37 -101.16
N ASN A 1101 21.68 -16.32 -101.88
CA ASN A 1101 21.61 -15.82 -103.25
C ASN A 1101 21.57 -14.28 -103.31
N ASP A 1102 21.03 -13.63 -102.27
CA ASP A 1102 20.90 -12.17 -102.20
C ASP A 1102 22.23 -11.49 -101.82
N LEU A 1103 23.19 -12.29 -101.34
CA LEU A 1103 24.57 -11.87 -101.07
C LEU A 1103 25.56 -12.27 -102.18
N SER A 1104 25.06 -12.71 -103.34
CA SER A 1104 25.90 -13.04 -104.48
C SER A 1104 26.44 -11.75 -105.12
N GLN A 1105 27.76 -11.60 -105.15
CA GLN A 1105 28.42 -10.54 -105.91
C GLN A 1105 29.06 -11.10 -107.18
N GLN A 1106 28.78 -10.46 -108.32
CA GLN A 1106 29.57 -10.70 -109.52
C GLN A 1106 30.96 -10.11 -109.32
N ILE A 1107 31.99 -10.88 -109.64
CA ILE A 1107 33.37 -10.41 -109.58
C ILE A 1107 33.58 -9.42 -110.74
N PRO A 1108 34.01 -8.16 -110.47
CA PRO A 1108 34.19 -7.11 -111.48
C PRO A 1108 35.08 -7.49 -112.67
#